data_AF-A0A8T0BUM5-F1
#
_entry.id   AF-A0A8T0BUM5-F1
#
_cell.length_a   1.000
_cell.length_b   1.000
_cell.length_c   1.000
_cell.angle_alpha   90.00
_cell.angle_beta   90.00
_cell.angle_gamma   90.00
#
_symmetry.space_group_name_H-M   'P 1'
#
loop_
_entity.id
_entity.type
_entity.pdbx_description
1 polymer ?
#
loop_
_entity_poly.entity_id
_entity_poly.type
_entity_poly.pdbx_seq_one_letter_code
_entity_poly.pdbx_strand_id
1 'polypeptide(L)'
;MTDVMVQKFPFSCSPCLNEADEQPVAEQRSHQSINQLEQGTLKAAKDPNNNPNQANSKLEYEDTVSASKVREAQAPSTDSDLQNIDMVYSEYCSTHSEPSASPNSPIKSSLTSDKQDRDLSSVENSRSKCQVSYKTVFEKWANLQYEEQRPSTKRQLSAESAAKSVTVRKRTTVASSKEEPVKSLTHTNPGTQLRKAGLPIRLSCQRQPRRQLFTSTGVFHKMDTHVISKGKELKEQAVFSPQSIARVITQGAKNELEKIRAIWVWLCHNIEYDLDGYLGLSPKLCTPEEVIKKGRGVCSGFSSICLEMCREVGIQCEEVSGYSKGIGHWPGRRLADKPSDHMWNAVWVKGQWELLDACWGAGTVNMDTKTFIKRFDDFYFLTEPRDFINSHFPDEENWQLLETPISLEQFALIPLKTSAFYTLGLTLQQPTQYKIITDDGKTTVSVSSCRRLTFAYELRQRDTETGAARQNELDGSCGLLSVTQQGMSLRLLPPEPGAYELKLFARPDGDSGTLLWVCTLELECPAVQQSQSVPPNPYLSWGLGSNAGAHGVKACSVPSQDALEVCETGECEVVLHTSRPLMMVCELVHSELDFALAKRCLALQIAAERLVCNVLCPYKGYYRLSVFVRDYDDGSGSFQNVGNFLLRCRGLGVNQNMLYPSDLSPWCGPGMRTQAVGLSHFSHTGALVNLPQGRCNITFHCSTSQLQIHAVLSAESCQKNKEKSNQAGFPLSRHILLTFTDSKVTVSVCVPQPGVYRLGLYGRTPPQQDYAPLCDYVLRSTCDRCGEPFPCVYSAWGKGCVLLEPRGGVLAPQSWVCFRVRVSSACRVSVLAEQRVDLKMNKSRVWEGKAFTGDIAQIKLTAATSDTSDMAVLMTFDVLNLESRL
;
A
#
# COMPACT_ATOMS: atom_id res chain seq x y z
N MET A 1 -45.62 20.67 -27.82
CA MET A 1 -46.65 21.20 -26.91
C MET A 1 -46.05 21.07 -25.52
N THR A 2 -45.21 22.03 -25.14
CA THR A 2 -45.55 23.34 -24.54
C THR A 2 -45.82 23.20 -23.04
N ASP A 3 -44.90 23.61 -22.16
CA ASP A 3 -44.54 25.01 -21.80
C ASP A 3 -45.63 25.63 -20.88
N VAL A 4 -45.31 26.37 -19.79
CA VAL A 4 -44.02 26.98 -19.40
C VAL A 4 -43.90 27.18 -17.85
N MET A 5 -42.77 27.78 -17.44
CA MET A 5 -42.34 28.36 -16.14
C MET A 5 -43.45 28.99 -15.21
N VAL A 6 -43.25 29.34 -13.93
CA VAL A 6 -42.28 30.34 -13.37
C VAL A 6 -41.91 30.12 -11.87
N GLN A 7 -40.72 30.60 -11.52
CA GLN A 7 -40.01 30.61 -10.22
C GLN A 7 -40.69 31.44 -9.10
N LYS A 8 -40.37 31.14 -7.83
CA LYS A 8 -39.47 31.98 -6.96
C LYS A 8 -39.33 31.47 -5.52
N PHE A 9 -38.10 31.57 -4.97
CA PHE A 9 -37.82 31.64 -3.52
C PHE A 9 -37.76 33.12 -3.07
N PRO A 10 -37.92 33.41 -1.77
CA PRO A 10 -36.74 33.83 -0.99
C PRO A 10 -36.68 33.29 0.46
N PHE A 11 -35.55 33.51 1.13
CA PHE A 11 -35.31 33.24 2.56
C PHE A 11 -35.68 34.44 3.46
N SER A 12 -36.10 34.18 4.70
CA SER A 12 -35.69 34.91 5.92
C SER A 12 -36.20 34.20 7.19
N CYS A 13 -35.73 34.58 8.38
CA CYS A 13 -35.89 33.80 9.64
C CYS A 13 -36.63 34.55 10.76
N SER A 14 -37.32 33.79 11.62
CA SER A 14 -37.64 34.14 13.04
C SER A 14 -38.67 35.29 13.24
N PRO A 15 -39.16 35.62 14.48
CA PRO A 15 -38.77 35.11 15.80
C PRO A 15 -39.87 34.86 16.89
N CYS A 16 -39.42 34.28 18.03
CA CYS A 16 -39.70 34.68 19.43
C CYS A 16 -40.98 34.27 20.24
N LEU A 17 -40.73 34.08 21.56
CA LEU A 17 -41.63 34.16 22.74
C LEU A 17 -42.67 33.02 22.94
N ASN A 18 -43.00 32.52 24.15
CA ASN A 18 -42.37 32.53 25.50
C ASN A 18 -43.08 31.42 26.36
N GLU A 19 -42.99 31.22 27.70
CA GLU A 19 -42.31 31.80 28.89
C GLU A 19 -41.24 30.77 29.43
N ALA A 20 -40.53 30.78 30.59
CA ALA A 20 -40.66 31.26 31.99
C ALA A 20 -41.63 30.44 32.89
N ASP A 21 -41.47 30.28 34.22
CA ASP A 21 -40.42 30.60 35.23
C ASP A 21 -40.53 29.54 36.39
N GLU A 22 -39.86 29.52 37.56
CA GLU A 22 -38.94 30.37 38.35
C GLU A 22 -37.59 29.62 38.62
N GLN A 23 -36.46 30.15 39.14
CA GLN A 23 -36.04 31.35 39.90
C GLN A 23 -35.87 31.22 41.46
N PRO A 24 -34.95 32.00 42.13
CA PRO A 24 -34.09 31.47 43.23
C PRO A 24 -33.81 32.42 44.44
N VAL A 25 -32.81 32.09 45.32
CA VAL A 25 -32.05 32.91 46.33
C VAL A 25 -30.87 32.03 46.88
N ALA A 26 -29.64 32.39 47.31
CA ALA A 26 -28.89 33.58 47.84
C ALA A 26 -28.74 33.59 49.41
N GLU A 27 -27.70 34.06 50.14
CA GLU A 27 -26.35 34.66 49.88
C GLU A 27 -25.44 34.55 51.17
N GLN A 28 -24.19 35.08 51.17
CA GLN A 28 -23.32 35.53 52.31
C GLN A 28 -22.25 34.66 53.06
N ARG A 29 -20.97 35.09 52.85
CA ARG A 29 -19.90 35.55 53.81
C ARG A 29 -19.54 34.76 55.10
N SER A 30 -18.23 34.46 55.34
CA SER A 30 -17.28 35.36 56.10
C SER A 30 -15.91 34.75 56.55
N HIS A 31 -14.80 35.46 56.23
CA HIS A 31 -13.47 35.68 56.88
C HIS A 31 -12.73 34.74 57.88
N GLN A 32 -11.38 34.88 57.81
CA GLN A 32 -10.26 34.64 58.78
C GLN A 32 -9.37 33.39 58.57
N SER A 33 -8.06 33.37 58.87
CA SER A 33 -6.94 34.36 58.72
C SER A 33 -5.61 33.75 59.25
N ILE A 34 -4.46 34.45 59.09
CA ILE A 34 -3.10 34.14 59.64
C ILE A 34 -2.37 32.98 58.92
N ASN A 35 -1.11 33.03 58.45
CA ASN A 35 -0.01 34.02 58.21
C ASN A 35 1.03 33.26 57.33
N GLN A 36 2.17 33.72 56.76
CA GLN A 36 3.00 34.92 56.44
C GLN A 36 4.14 34.38 55.50
N LEU A 37 5.16 35.04 54.90
CA LEU A 37 5.75 36.37 54.63
C LEU A 37 6.76 36.13 53.45
N GLU A 38 7.44 37.03 52.72
CA GLU A 38 7.59 38.49 52.59
C GLU A 38 8.00 38.80 51.10
N GLN A 39 8.49 40.00 50.77
CA GLN A 39 9.11 40.36 49.47
C GLN A 39 10.28 41.36 49.67
N GLY A 40 11.20 41.45 48.69
CA GLY A 40 12.30 42.44 48.65
C GLY A 40 13.36 42.06 47.59
N THR A 41 13.43 42.54 46.33
CA THR A 41 13.01 43.78 45.62
C THR A 41 14.09 44.88 45.55
N LEU A 42 14.29 45.46 44.35
CA LEU A 42 15.09 46.67 43.98
C LEU A 42 16.61 46.45 43.69
N LYS A 43 17.31 47.22 42.82
CA LYS A 43 16.95 48.38 41.96
C LYS A 43 17.95 48.59 40.78
N ALA A 44 17.45 49.08 39.62
CA ALA A 44 17.95 50.05 38.60
C ALA A 44 19.48 50.32 38.35
N ALA A 45 19.97 50.95 37.26
CA ALA A 45 19.36 51.86 36.26
C ALA A 45 20.24 52.09 34.99
N LYS A 46 19.69 52.83 34.00
CA LYS A 46 20.31 53.72 32.97
C LYS A 46 20.80 53.20 31.58
N ASP A 47 20.07 53.69 30.58
CA ASP A 47 20.40 54.03 29.16
C ASP A 47 21.35 55.26 28.99
N PRO A 48 21.74 55.74 27.77
CA PRO A 48 21.98 55.10 26.44
C PRO A 48 23.26 55.64 25.70
N ASN A 49 23.34 55.47 24.36
CA ASN A 49 24.25 56.06 23.33
C ASN A 49 25.72 55.55 23.32
N ASN A 50 26.29 55.05 22.20
CA ASN A 50 26.52 55.76 20.93
C ASN A 50 26.92 54.82 19.74
N ASN A 51 27.10 55.39 18.54
CA ASN A 51 27.56 54.78 17.26
C ASN A 51 28.92 55.43 16.83
N PRO A 52 29.62 55.11 15.71
CA PRO A 52 29.75 53.90 14.85
C PRO A 52 31.25 53.54 14.53
N ASN A 53 31.54 52.81 13.42
CA ASN A 53 32.82 52.72 12.66
C ASN A 53 34.03 51.95 13.29
N GLN A 54 35.05 51.41 12.58
CA GLN A 54 35.24 51.02 11.14
C GLN A 54 36.45 50.05 10.95
N ALA A 55 36.40 49.22 9.88
CA ALA A 55 37.47 48.76 8.97
C ALA A 55 38.80 48.06 9.42
N ASN A 56 39.19 47.02 8.64
CA ASN A 56 40.55 46.62 8.20
C ASN A 56 41.62 46.13 9.24
N SER A 57 42.67 45.35 8.90
CA SER A 57 42.95 44.45 7.74
C SER A 57 44.21 43.57 7.97
N LYS A 58 44.20 42.32 7.44
CA LYS A 58 45.32 41.48 6.88
C LYS A 58 46.79 41.57 7.39
N LEU A 59 47.41 40.37 7.54
CA LEU A 59 48.86 40.02 7.45
C LEU A 59 49.75 40.49 8.64
N GLU A 60 50.93 39.92 8.99
CA GLU A 60 51.82 38.91 8.35
C GLU A 60 52.73 38.17 9.39
N TYR A 61 53.06 36.89 9.11
CA TYR A 61 54.36 36.14 9.22
C TYR A 61 55.28 35.99 10.49
N GLU A 62 56.09 34.90 10.43
CA GLU A 62 57.29 34.47 11.23
C GLU A 62 57.14 34.20 12.76
N ASP A 63 57.82 33.22 13.41
CA ASP A 63 58.25 31.85 13.02
C ASP A 63 58.17 30.91 14.28
N THR A 64 59.13 30.18 14.89
CA THR A 64 60.56 29.85 14.66
C THR A 64 60.99 28.50 15.30
N VAL A 65 61.74 27.68 14.53
CA VAL A 65 62.77 26.66 14.93
C VAL A 65 62.70 26.04 16.34
N SER A 66 62.42 24.73 16.48
CA SER A 66 63.42 23.62 16.52
C SER A 66 62.75 22.28 16.92
N ALA A 67 63.38 21.09 17.01
CA ALA A 67 64.39 20.32 16.24
C ALA A 67 64.66 19.01 17.03
N SER A 68 64.96 17.81 16.52
CA SER A 68 65.12 17.20 15.17
C SER A 68 64.89 15.65 15.34
N LYS A 69 65.45 14.61 14.68
CA LYS A 69 66.57 14.40 13.73
C LYS A 69 66.51 12.94 13.16
N VAL A 70 66.82 12.72 11.87
CA VAL A 70 67.69 11.63 11.29
C VAL A 70 67.34 10.13 11.55
N ARG A 71 67.24 9.20 10.57
CA ARG A 71 67.61 9.20 9.12
C ARG A 71 66.99 8.04 8.28
N GLU A 72 66.94 8.23 6.95
CA GLU A 72 67.26 7.32 5.78
C GLU A 72 66.97 5.78 5.82
N ALA A 73 66.67 5.06 4.72
CA ALA A 73 66.41 5.40 3.30
C ALA A 73 65.83 4.21 2.47
N GLN A 74 65.20 4.55 1.32
CA GLN A 74 65.12 3.86 0.00
C GLN A 74 64.79 2.35 -0.18
N ALA A 75 64.14 2.04 -1.31
CA ALA A 75 63.79 0.69 -1.81
C ALA A 75 64.81 0.20 -2.89
N PRO A 76 64.74 -1.04 -3.44
CA PRO A 76 63.74 -1.38 -4.48
C PRO A 76 63.26 -2.87 -4.48
N SER A 77 62.68 -3.31 -5.60
CA SER A 77 61.97 -4.58 -5.85
C SER A 77 62.79 -5.69 -6.52
N THR A 78 62.38 -6.95 -6.34
CA THR A 78 62.46 -8.05 -7.34
C THR A 78 61.35 -9.09 -7.10
N ASP A 79 61.11 -9.97 -8.09
CA ASP A 79 60.02 -10.95 -8.15
C ASP A 79 60.56 -12.30 -8.70
N SER A 80 60.09 -13.45 -8.17
CA SER A 80 60.29 -14.81 -8.74
C SER A 80 59.65 -15.95 -7.92
N ASP A 81 58.57 -16.52 -8.45
CA ASP A 81 58.34 -17.96 -8.76
C ASP A 81 58.47 -19.15 -7.74
N LEU A 82 57.38 -19.96 -7.77
CA LEU A 82 57.31 -21.45 -7.81
C LEU A 82 57.51 -22.39 -6.58
N GLN A 83 56.36 -22.89 -6.10
CA GLN A 83 55.96 -24.32 -5.96
C GLN A 83 56.63 -25.34 -4.99
N ASN A 84 55.77 -25.86 -4.08
CA ASN A 84 55.53 -27.27 -3.71
C ASN A 84 56.49 -28.07 -2.78
N ILE A 85 55.91 -29.13 -2.17
CA ILE A 85 56.53 -30.36 -1.60
C ILE A 85 57.25 -30.18 -0.23
N ASP A 86 57.02 -30.99 0.84
CA ASP A 86 55.95 -31.97 1.15
C ASP A 86 56.01 -32.48 2.63
N MET A 87 55.07 -33.37 3.01
CA MET A 87 55.15 -34.51 3.96
C MET A 87 55.10 -34.37 5.53
N VAL A 88 54.06 -35.04 6.07
CA VAL A 88 54.09 -36.16 7.09
C VAL A 88 54.36 -35.88 8.58
N TYR A 89 53.42 -36.33 9.45
CA TYR A 89 53.64 -37.40 10.44
C TYR A 89 52.34 -38.15 10.80
N SER A 90 52.49 -39.47 10.92
CA SER A 90 51.60 -40.54 11.38
C SER A 90 51.21 -40.39 12.88
N GLU A 91 50.37 -41.21 13.54
CA GLU A 91 50.01 -42.65 13.43
C GLU A 91 48.68 -42.88 14.23
N TYR A 92 47.86 -43.95 14.22
CA TYR A 92 47.93 -45.41 13.92
C TYR A 92 46.89 -45.80 12.82
N CYS A 93 46.80 -47.00 12.21
CA CYS A 93 46.84 -48.43 12.63
C CYS A 93 45.60 -48.90 13.42
N SER A 94 44.91 -50.03 13.12
CA SER A 94 45.16 -51.19 12.21
C SER A 94 43.83 -51.94 11.90
N THR A 95 43.63 -52.80 10.89
CA THR A 95 44.18 -53.04 9.51
C THR A 95 43.24 -54.04 8.77
N HIS A 96 43.30 -54.11 7.42
CA HIS A 96 42.77 -55.18 6.53
C HIS A 96 41.22 -55.36 6.41
N SER A 97 40.63 -55.79 5.29
CA SER A 97 41.15 -56.06 3.92
C SER A 97 40.02 -56.04 2.85
N GLU A 98 40.38 -55.69 1.61
CA GLU A 98 39.61 -55.88 0.35
C GLU A 98 39.52 -57.39 -0.07
N PRO A 99 38.82 -57.85 -1.15
CA PRO A 99 38.29 -57.07 -2.30
C PRO A 99 36.94 -57.50 -2.95
N SER A 100 36.57 -56.73 -3.99
CA SER A 100 36.09 -57.17 -5.33
C SER A 100 34.60 -57.15 -5.75
N ALA A 101 34.43 -56.67 -6.99
CA ALA A 101 33.53 -57.11 -8.07
C ALA A 101 31.99 -56.98 -7.98
N SER A 102 31.51 -56.11 -8.89
CA SER A 102 30.27 -56.06 -9.68
C SER A 102 29.77 -57.39 -10.32
N PRO A 103 28.69 -57.40 -11.15
CA PRO A 103 27.57 -56.46 -11.37
C PRO A 103 26.16 -57.15 -11.25
N ASN A 104 25.05 -56.39 -11.44
CA ASN A 104 23.95 -56.69 -12.42
C ASN A 104 22.65 -55.88 -12.19
N SER A 105 21.74 -55.97 -13.16
CA SER A 105 20.32 -55.50 -13.16
C SER A 105 19.42 -56.71 -13.56
N PRO A 106 18.11 -56.63 -13.91
CA PRO A 106 17.14 -55.53 -13.93
C PRO A 106 15.71 -55.93 -13.40
N ILE A 107 14.63 -55.25 -13.86
CA ILE A 107 13.22 -55.71 -14.02
C ILE A 107 12.16 -55.34 -12.94
N LYS A 108 11.29 -54.37 -13.34
CA LYS A 108 9.80 -54.25 -13.26
C LYS A 108 8.96 -54.71 -12.04
N SER A 109 7.84 -53.99 -11.89
CA SER A 109 6.49 -54.40 -11.38
C SER A 109 6.31 -54.62 -9.86
N SER A 110 5.12 -54.47 -9.26
CA SER A 110 3.93 -53.62 -9.59
C SER A 110 2.88 -53.64 -8.46
N LEU A 111 2.23 -52.49 -8.20
CA LEU A 111 0.85 -52.33 -7.69
C LEU A 111 0.43 -52.80 -6.26
N THR A 112 -0.40 -51.95 -5.64
CA THR A 112 -1.47 -52.18 -4.62
C THR A 112 -1.20 -52.28 -3.10
N SER A 113 -2.22 -51.81 -2.36
CA SER A 113 -2.59 -51.98 -0.94
C SER A 113 -1.84 -51.19 0.16
N ASP A 114 -2.42 -50.01 0.47
CA ASP A 114 -2.88 -49.54 1.79
C ASP A 114 -2.18 -50.00 3.09
N LYS A 115 -1.67 -49.02 3.85
CA LYS A 115 -2.01 -48.83 5.27
C LYS A 115 -1.65 -47.44 5.79
N GLN A 116 -2.44 -46.96 6.74
CA GLN A 116 -2.04 -45.89 7.66
C GLN A 116 -1.11 -46.51 8.72
N ASP A 117 -0.05 -45.82 9.15
CA ASP A 117 0.00 -45.16 10.48
C ASP A 117 1.33 -44.40 10.75
N ARG A 118 1.30 -43.51 11.76
CA ARG A 118 2.43 -42.85 12.48
C ARG A 118 3.28 -41.74 11.83
N ASP A 119 3.52 -40.72 12.65
CA ASP A 119 4.60 -39.73 12.55
C ASP A 119 6.01 -40.33 12.75
N LEU A 120 7.03 -39.76 12.11
CA LEU A 120 8.02 -38.88 12.77
C LEU A 120 9.15 -38.40 11.84
N SER A 121 9.49 -37.12 11.97
CA SER A 121 10.80 -36.47 11.72
C SER A 121 11.65 -36.85 10.48
N SER A 122 11.65 -35.98 9.47
CA SER A 122 12.89 -35.40 8.91
C SER A 122 12.60 -34.10 8.15
N VAL A 123 13.03 -32.95 8.70
CA VAL A 123 13.03 -31.66 7.99
C VAL A 123 14.45 -31.38 7.53
N GLU A 124 14.75 -31.68 6.27
CA GLU A 124 16.00 -31.27 5.64
C GLU A 124 15.89 -29.91 4.95
N ASN A 125 16.99 -29.16 4.95
CA ASN A 125 17.04 -27.75 4.54
C ASN A 125 16.96 -27.57 3.02
N SER A 126 15.77 -27.27 2.47
CA SER A 126 15.64 -26.64 1.15
C SER A 126 15.71 -25.10 1.24
N ARG A 127 16.92 -24.56 1.44
CA ARG A 127 17.18 -23.11 1.40
C ARG A 127 16.93 -22.54 -0.02
N SER A 128 15.68 -22.18 -0.31
CA SER A 128 15.33 -21.34 -1.45
C SER A 128 14.98 -19.94 -0.95
N LYS A 129 15.78 -18.92 -1.34
CA LYS A 129 15.42 -17.52 -1.12
C LYS A 129 14.26 -17.19 -2.05
N CYS A 130 13.02 -17.17 -1.55
CA CYS A 130 11.87 -16.66 -2.29
C CYS A 130 11.90 -15.11 -2.34
N GLN A 131 12.95 -14.57 -2.97
CA GLN A 131 13.11 -13.14 -3.20
C GLN A 131 12.25 -12.76 -4.40
N VAL A 132 10.97 -12.45 -4.14
CA VAL A 132 10.00 -12.06 -5.16
C VAL A 132 10.41 -10.73 -5.78
N SER A 133 11.18 -10.78 -6.86
CA SER A 133 11.54 -9.62 -7.66
C SER A 133 10.33 -9.08 -8.42
N TYR A 134 10.16 -7.76 -8.46
CA TYR A 134 9.10 -7.05 -9.21
C TYR A 134 8.96 -7.55 -10.66
N LYS A 135 10.07 -7.98 -11.26
CA LYS A 135 10.13 -8.61 -12.59
C LYS A 135 9.09 -9.71 -12.79
N THR A 136 8.85 -10.54 -11.77
CA THR A 136 7.89 -11.66 -11.83
C THR A 136 6.42 -11.25 -11.85
N VAL A 137 6.08 -10.02 -11.44
CA VAL A 137 4.72 -9.48 -11.57
C VAL A 137 4.48 -9.01 -13.01
N PHE A 138 5.42 -8.25 -13.58
CA PHE A 138 5.31 -7.73 -14.96
C PHE A 138 5.46 -8.82 -16.02
N GLU A 139 6.43 -9.74 -15.91
CA GLU A 139 6.61 -10.84 -16.87
C GLU A 139 5.39 -11.77 -16.92
N LYS A 140 4.70 -11.97 -15.79
CA LYS A 140 3.49 -12.82 -15.72
C LYS A 140 2.23 -12.14 -16.26
N TRP A 141 2.26 -10.82 -16.48
CA TRP A 141 1.16 -10.06 -17.09
C TRP A 141 1.42 -9.70 -18.56
N ALA A 142 2.69 -9.50 -18.96
CA ALA A 142 3.05 -9.29 -20.35
C ALA A 142 2.81 -10.54 -21.23
N ASN A 143 3.08 -11.73 -20.70
CA ASN A 143 2.94 -12.99 -21.46
C ASN A 143 1.47 -13.38 -21.76
N LEU A 144 0.49 -12.84 -21.02
CA LEU A 144 -0.94 -13.10 -21.29
C LEU A 144 -1.48 -12.41 -22.55
N GLN A 145 -0.71 -11.53 -23.21
CA GLN A 145 -1.08 -10.91 -24.48
C GLN A 145 -0.58 -11.66 -25.73
N TYR A 146 0.10 -12.81 -25.58
CA TYR A 146 0.81 -13.47 -26.69
C TYR A 146 0.13 -14.69 -27.33
N GLU A 147 -0.93 -15.25 -26.74
CA GLU A 147 -1.59 -16.47 -27.25
C GLU A 147 -2.95 -16.23 -27.95
N GLU A 148 -3.70 -15.19 -27.59
CA GLU A 148 -4.93 -14.86 -28.31
C GLU A 148 -4.65 -14.06 -29.60
N GLN A 149 -5.28 -14.47 -30.71
CA GLN A 149 -5.22 -13.87 -32.05
C GLN A 149 -3.92 -14.02 -32.86
N ARG A 150 -3.38 -15.25 -32.96
CA ARG A 150 -2.35 -15.59 -33.97
C ARG A 150 -2.82 -16.66 -34.97
N PRO A 151 -3.20 -16.31 -36.22
CA PRO A 151 -3.51 -17.28 -37.26
C PRO A 151 -2.30 -18.18 -37.60
N SER A 152 -2.55 -19.48 -37.76
CA SER A 152 -1.53 -20.55 -37.71
C SER A 152 -0.71 -20.79 -38.99
N THR A 153 -0.67 -19.83 -39.92
CA THR A 153 -0.20 -20.04 -41.31
C THR A 153 1.20 -19.49 -41.63
N LYS A 154 1.93 -18.93 -40.67
CA LYS A 154 3.23 -18.25 -40.92
C LYS A 154 4.44 -18.96 -40.29
N ARG A 155 4.58 -20.28 -40.52
CA ARG A 155 5.72 -21.12 -40.06
C ARG A 155 6.54 -21.79 -41.18
N GLN A 156 6.35 -21.34 -42.41
CA GLN A 156 7.20 -21.62 -43.58
C GLN A 156 7.52 -20.29 -44.28
N LEU A 157 8.53 -20.28 -45.15
CA LEU A 157 9.14 -19.07 -45.78
C LEU A 157 9.96 -18.18 -44.83
N SER A 158 10.93 -18.78 -44.13
CA SER A 158 12.04 -18.05 -43.48
C SER A 158 13.32 -18.89 -43.43
N ALA A 159 13.84 -19.28 -44.61
CA ALA A 159 15.05 -20.09 -44.75
C ALA A 159 15.96 -19.69 -45.93
N GLU A 160 15.44 -19.01 -46.96
CA GLU A 160 16.19 -18.69 -48.17
C GLU A 160 16.13 -17.18 -48.50
N SER A 161 17.25 -16.47 -48.28
CA SER A 161 17.73 -15.29 -49.05
C SER A 161 18.85 -14.53 -48.31
N ALA A 162 19.87 -15.23 -47.82
CA ALA A 162 21.04 -14.61 -47.22
C ALA A 162 22.23 -14.54 -48.21
N ALA A 163 22.17 -13.63 -49.19
CA ALA A 163 23.35 -13.08 -49.91
C ALA A 163 22.96 -12.13 -51.06
N LYS A 164 23.32 -10.84 -50.94
CA LYS A 164 23.97 -10.03 -52.01
C LYS A 164 24.24 -8.60 -51.52
N SER A 165 25.51 -8.22 -51.47
CA SER A 165 25.97 -6.85 -51.26
C SER A 165 26.01 -6.09 -52.59
N VAL A 166 25.54 -4.84 -52.59
CA VAL A 166 25.68 -3.91 -53.73
C VAL A 166 26.05 -2.53 -53.21
N THR A 167 27.17 -1.98 -53.68
CA THR A 167 27.68 -0.65 -53.30
C THR A 167 27.39 0.37 -54.40
N VAL A 168 26.66 1.45 -54.07
CA VAL A 168 26.46 2.61 -54.96
C VAL A 168 26.74 3.91 -54.19
N ARG A 169 27.24 4.92 -54.90
CA ARG A 169 27.84 6.16 -54.35
C ARG A 169 26.78 7.20 -53.93
N LYS A 170 27.13 8.00 -52.91
CA LYS A 170 26.51 9.31 -52.65
C LYS A 170 26.69 10.23 -53.87
N ARG A 171 25.68 11.08 -54.15
CA ARG A 171 25.87 12.38 -54.81
C ARG A 171 25.00 13.42 -54.10
N THR A 172 25.63 14.50 -53.67
CA THR A 172 25.00 15.65 -53.02
C THR A 172 24.87 16.78 -54.02
N THR A 173 23.69 17.39 -54.10
CA THR A 173 23.47 18.67 -54.79
C THR A 173 22.36 19.41 -54.07
N VAL A 174 22.70 20.55 -53.47
CA VAL A 174 21.76 21.52 -52.91
C VAL A 174 21.57 22.61 -53.96
N ALA A 175 20.34 23.03 -54.20
CA ALA A 175 20.03 24.20 -55.01
C ALA A 175 18.82 24.92 -54.38
N SER A 176 19.05 26.12 -53.85
CA SER A 176 17.98 27.05 -53.49
C SER A 176 17.64 27.91 -54.70
N SER A 177 16.37 28.28 -54.84
CA SER A 177 15.94 29.35 -55.74
C SER A 177 15.04 30.30 -54.96
N LYS A 178 15.20 31.61 -55.20
CA LYS A 178 14.44 32.68 -54.54
C LYS A 178 13.23 33.06 -55.39
N GLU A 179 12.23 33.62 -54.72
CA GLU A 179 11.13 34.34 -55.37
C GLU A 179 11.60 35.67 -55.98
N GLU A 180 10.92 36.13 -57.03
CA GLU A 180 10.61 37.54 -57.30
C GLU A 180 9.35 37.62 -58.20
N PRO A 181 8.60 38.75 -58.22
CA PRO A 181 7.16 38.73 -58.51
C PRO A 181 6.74 39.23 -59.91
N VAL A 182 5.52 38.87 -60.33
CA VAL A 182 4.82 39.45 -61.49
C VAL A 182 3.41 39.90 -61.11
N LYS A 183 2.98 41.07 -61.62
CA LYS A 183 1.68 41.70 -61.30
C LYS A 183 0.59 41.43 -62.34
N SER A 184 -0.60 41.14 -61.84
CA SER A 184 -1.94 41.47 -62.36
C SER A 184 -2.16 41.63 -63.87
N LEU A 185 -3.05 40.80 -64.43
CA LEU A 185 -3.98 41.21 -65.49
C LEU A 185 -5.42 40.93 -65.02
N THR A 186 -6.32 41.88 -65.27
CA THR A 186 -7.74 41.79 -64.90
C THR A 186 -8.59 41.53 -66.14
N HIS A 187 -9.55 40.60 -66.05
CA HIS A 187 -10.84 40.71 -66.74
C HIS A 187 -11.87 39.79 -66.06
N THR A 188 -13.13 40.21 -66.07
CA THR A 188 -14.22 39.62 -65.28
C THR A 188 -15.29 38.98 -66.17
N ASN A 189 -15.85 37.86 -65.72
CA ASN A 189 -17.31 37.66 -65.70
C ASN A 189 -17.72 36.54 -64.71
N PRO A 190 -18.98 36.52 -64.22
CA PRO A 190 -19.33 35.82 -63.00
C PRO A 190 -19.97 34.44 -63.21
N GLY A 191 -19.65 33.50 -62.32
CA GLY A 191 -20.34 32.21 -62.22
C GLY A 191 -19.92 31.44 -60.96
N THR A 192 -20.85 31.19 -60.04
CA THR A 192 -20.76 30.22 -58.93
C THR A 192 -19.45 30.23 -58.12
N GLN A 193 -19.25 31.23 -57.26
CA GLN A 193 -18.18 31.15 -56.25
C GLN A 193 -18.49 30.05 -55.23
N LEU A 194 -17.62 29.04 -55.17
CA LEU A 194 -17.48 28.21 -53.99
C LEU A 194 -17.03 29.12 -52.82
N ARG A 195 -17.75 29.13 -51.69
CA ARG A 195 -17.32 29.90 -50.51
C ARG A 195 -16.00 29.33 -49.98
N LYS A 196 -14.88 29.98 -50.31
CA LYS A 196 -13.68 29.88 -49.48
C LYS A 196 -14.07 30.28 -48.05
N ALA A 197 -13.93 29.37 -47.09
CA ALA A 197 -13.72 29.79 -45.72
C ALA A 197 -12.42 30.62 -45.69
N GLY A 198 -12.38 31.64 -44.84
CA GLY A 198 -11.11 32.31 -44.55
C GLY A 198 -10.20 31.39 -43.72
N LEU A 199 -8.93 31.77 -43.61
CA LEU A 199 -8.13 31.41 -42.42
C LEU A 199 -8.97 31.66 -41.16
N PRO A 200 -8.82 30.87 -40.07
CA PRO A 200 -9.67 30.97 -38.89
C PRO A 200 -9.61 32.37 -38.26
N ILE A 201 -10.56 33.22 -38.62
CA ILE A 201 -10.66 34.60 -38.14
C ILE A 201 -11.01 34.55 -36.65
N ARG A 202 -10.29 35.34 -35.83
CA ARG A 202 -10.53 35.51 -34.39
C ARG A 202 -11.86 36.25 -34.10
N LEU A 203 -12.99 35.63 -34.45
CA LEU A 203 -14.33 36.03 -34.08
C LEU A 203 -14.66 35.47 -32.70
N SER A 204 -15.17 36.30 -31.79
CA SER A 204 -15.49 35.99 -30.40
C SER A 204 -16.75 35.10 -30.21
N CYS A 205 -17.03 34.21 -31.16
CA CYS A 205 -18.14 33.27 -31.07
C CYS A 205 -17.73 32.05 -30.24
N GLN A 206 -18.58 31.65 -29.29
CA GLN A 206 -18.30 30.50 -28.41
C GLN A 206 -18.32 29.18 -29.21
N ARG A 207 -17.13 28.67 -29.52
CA ARG A 207 -16.90 27.35 -30.12
C ARG A 207 -17.71 26.28 -29.39
N GLN A 208 -18.48 25.48 -30.13
CA GLN A 208 -19.28 24.41 -29.56
C GLN A 208 -18.35 23.23 -29.17
N PRO A 209 -18.27 22.78 -27.92
CA PRO A 209 -17.45 21.63 -27.56
C PRO A 209 -17.90 20.32 -28.24
N ARG A 210 -16.99 19.37 -28.40
CA ARG A 210 -17.16 18.03 -29.02
C ARG A 210 -18.45 17.32 -28.55
N ARG A 211 -18.77 17.42 -27.27
CA ARG A 211 -19.98 16.86 -26.63
C ARG A 211 -21.33 17.43 -27.13
N GLN A 212 -21.31 18.55 -27.86
CA GLN A 212 -22.47 19.13 -28.56
C GLN A 212 -22.48 18.76 -30.04
N LEU A 213 -21.33 18.37 -30.62
CA LEU A 213 -21.30 17.75 -31.95
C LEU A 213 -21.97 16.39 -31.92
N PHE A 214 -21.67 15.56 -30.90
CA PHE A 214 -22.28 14.25 -30.62
C PHE A 214 -22.21 13.91 -29.12
N THR A 215 -23.19 13.14 -28.63
CA THR A 215 -23.32 12.81 -27.19
C THR A 215 -22.35 11.73 -26.71
N SER A 216 -22.05 10.75 -27.56
CA SER A 216 -21.08 9.68 -27.31
C SER A 216 -20.66 9.04 -28.63
N THR A 217 -19.52 8.36 -28.67
CA THR A 217 -18.99 7.70 -29.88
C THR A 217 -19.92 6.59 -30.39
N GLY A 218 -20.68 5.96 -29.49
CA GLY A 218 -21.65 4.91 -29.82
C GLY A 218 -22.74 5.31 -30.81
N VAL A 219 -23.01 6.61 -31.03
CA VAL A 219 -23.95 7.05 -32.09
C VAL A 219 -23.46 6.65 -33.48
N PHE A 220 -22.14 6.50 -33.67
CA PHE A 220 -21.52 6.15 -34.94
C PHE A 220 -21.43 4.66 -35.19
N HIS A 221 -21.77 3.78 -34.23
CA HIS A 221 -21.53 2.33 -34.32
C HIS A 221 -22.02 1.68 -35.63
N LYS A 222 -23.14 2.14 -36.19
CA LYS A 222 -23.65 1.66 -37.51
C LYS A 222 -22.76 2.09 -38.69
N MET A 223 -22.26 3.32 -38.66
CA MET A 223 -21.31 3.83 -39.66
C MET A 223 -19.96 3.14 -39.52
N ASP A 224 -19.41 3.07 -38.30
CA ASP A 224 -18.14 2.41 -38.01
C ASP A 224 -18.15 0.94 -38.51
N THR A 225 -19.24 0.20 -38.22
CA THR A 225 -19.43 -1.19 -38.70
C THR A 225 -19.51 -1.28 -40.22
N HIS A 226 -20.25 -0.39 -40.88
CA HIS A 226 -20.33 -0.32 -42.34
C HIS A 226 -18.95 -0.07 -42.96
N VAL A 227 -18.21 0.89 -42.44
CA VAL A 227 -16.90 1.33 -42.91
C VAL A 227 -15.83 0.24 -42.73
N ILE A 228 -15.84 -0.45 -41.59
CA ILE A 228 -14.93 -1.58 -41.33
C ILE A 228 -15.25 -2.77 -42.25
N SER A 229 -16.52 -2.97 -42.65
CA SER A 229 -16.89 -3.96 -43.68
C SER A 229 -16.40 -3.53 -45.06
N LYS A 230 -16.73 -2.31 -45.50
CA LYS A 230 -16.34 -1.79 -46.83
C LYS A 230 -14.84 -1.66 -47.00
N GLY A 231 -14.08 -1.36 -45.95
CA GLY A 231 -12.61 -1.36 -45.99
C GLY A 231 -12.03 -2.73 -46.41
N LYS A 232 -12.62 -3.84 -45.94
CA LYS A 232 -12.21 -5.19 -46.35
C LYS A 232 -12.59 -5.47 -47.81
N GLU A 233 -13.84 -5.23 -48.18
CA GLU A 233 -14.33 -5.43 -49.57
C GLU A 233 -13.49 -4.64 -50.59
N LEU A 234 -13.19 -3.37 -50.31
CA LEU A 234 -12.39 -2.50 -51.19
C LEU A 234 -10.94 -2.98 -51.32
N LYS A 235 -10.37 -3.54 -50.23
CA LYS A 235 -9.02 -4.11 -50.21
C LYS A 235 -8.94 -5.42 -50.99
N GLU A 236 -9.97 -6.26 -50.90
CA GLU A 236 -10.13 -7.49 -51.70
C GLU A 236 -10.34 -7.19 -53.19
N GLN A 237 -11.06 -6.10 -53.51
CA GLN A 237 -11.27 -5.59 -54.86
C GLN A 237 -10.07 -4.79 -55.41
N ALA A 238 -8.97 -4.66 -54.65
CA ALA A 238 -7.78 -3.89 -55.03
C ALA A 238 -8.05 -2.41 -55.40
N VAL A 239 -9.04 -1.78 -54.76
CA VAL A 239 -9.35 -0.36 -54.95
C VAL A 239 -8.37 0.49 -54.14
N PHE A 240 -7.54 1.28 -54.81
CA PHE A 240 -6.49 2.09 -54.17
C PHE A 240 -6.66 3.62 -54.29
N SER A 241 -7.67 4.09 -55.03
CA SER A 241 -7.97 5.53 -55.19
C SER A 241 -8.67 6.07 -53.93
N PRO A 242 -8.15 7.12 -53.26
CA PRO A 242 -8.78 7.76 -52.11
C PRO A 242 -10.23 8.18 -52.39
N GLN A 243 -10.47 8.75 -53.58
CA GLN A 243 -11.77 9.27 -54.02
C GLN A 243 -12.80 8.14 -54.20
N SER A 244 -12.37 7.04 -54.82
CA SER A 244 -13.21 5.86 -55.04
C SER A 244 -13.62 5.22 -53.71
N ILE A 245 -12.69 5.13 -52.77
CA ILE A 245 -12.93 4.65 -51.40
C ILE A 245 -13.90 5.59 -50.67
N ALA A 246 -13.65 6.89 -50.69
CA ALA A 246 -14.45 7.91 -50.00
C ALA A 246 -15.95 7.86 -50.39
N ARG A 247 -16.24 7.70 -51.68
CA ARG A 247 -17.61 7.54 -52.21
C ARG A 247 -18.33 6.31 -51.65
N VAL A 248 -17.61 5.19 -51.48
CA VAL A 248 -18.17 3.93 -50.97
C VAL A 248 -18.35 3.96 -49.46
N ILE A 249 -17.34 4.38 -48.69
CA ILE A 249 -17.39 4.35 -47.22
C ILE A 249 -18.35 5.38 -46.61
N THR A 250 -18.68 6.45 -47.35
CA THR A 250 -19.67 7.45 -46.92
C THR A 250 -21.09 7.16 -47.44
N GLN A 251 -21.32 6.02 -48.10
CA GLN A 251 -22.63 5.68 -48.65
C GLN A 251 -23.67 5.51 -47.53
N GLY A 252 -24.70 6.37 -47.54
CA GLY A 252 -25.74 6.39 -46.51
C GLY A 252 -25.44 7.27 -45.29
N ALA A 253 -24.29 7.96 -45.26
CA ALA A 253 -24.00 8.99 -44.26
C ALA A 253 -24.96 10.19 -44.42
N LYS A 254 -25.61 10.59 -43.32
CA LYS A 254 -26.71 11.57 -43.33
C LYS A 254 -26.26 13.03 -43.20
N ASN A 255 -25.01 13.26 -42.81
CA ASN A 255 -24.45 14.57 -42.46
C ASN A 255 -22.92 14.56 -42.54
N GLU A 256 -22.31 15.75 -42.48
CA GLU A 256 -20.85 15.96 -42.49
C GLU A 256 -20.11 15.15 -41.42
N LEU A 257 -20.71 15.03 -40.24
CA LEU A 257 -20.12 14.38 -39.07
C LEU A 257 -20.04 12.85 -39.23
N GLU A 258 -21.07 12.23 -39.81
CA GLU A 258 -21.04 10.82 -40.22
C GLU A 258 -20.06 10.57 -41.37
N LYS A 259 -19.96 11.49 -42.34
CA LYS A 259 -18.99 11.43 -43.44
C LYS A 259 -17.53 11.46 -42.94
N ILE A 260 -17.16 12.44 -42.10
CA ILE A 260 -15.80 12.54 -41.58
C ILE A 260 -15.45 11.38 -40.64
N ARG A 261 -16.43 10.90 -39.86
CA ARG A 261 -16.28 9.68 -39.06
C ARG A 261 -15.91 8.49 -39.93
N ALA A 262 -16.59 8.30 -41.06
CA ALA A 262 -16.29 7.21 -41.98
C ALA A 262 -14.86 7.29 -42.54
N ILE A 263 -14.41 8.47 -42.96
CA ILE A 263 -13.05 8.69 -43.46
C ILE A 263 -12.01 8.37 -42.38
N TRP A 264 -12.17 8.91 -41.17
CA TRP A 264 -11.24 8.70 -40.06
C TRP A 264 -11.19 7.24 -39.59
N VAL A 265 -12.34 6.58 -39.42
CA VAL A 265 -12.41 5.15 -39.08
C VAL A 265 -11.77 4.29 -40.17
N TRP A 266 -11.99 4.61 -41.45
CA TRP A 266 -11.36 3.87 -42.54
C TRP A 266 -9.83 3.95 -42.48
N LEU A 267 -9.28 5.15 -42.26
CA LEU A 267 -7.84 5.36 -42.11
C LEU A 267 -7.28 4.53 -40.94
N CYS A 268 -7.85 4.68 -39.74
CA CYS A 268 -7.37 4.01 -38.52
C CYS A 268 -7.45 2.48 -38.58
N HIS A 269 -8.38 1.90 -39.35
CA HIS A 269 -8.50 0.46 -39.52
C HIS A 269 -7.68 -0.11 -40.68
N ASN A 270 -7.47 0.63 -41.78
CA ASN A 270 -6.87 0.09 -43.00
C ASN A 270 -5.38 0.43 -43.20
N ILE A 271 -4.88 1.48 -42.57
CA ILE A 271 -3.48 1.93 -42.65
C ILE A 271 -2.76 1.68 -41.30
N GLU A 272 -1.50 1.26 -41.36
CA GLU A 272 -0.62 1.02 -40.21
C GLU A 272 0.61 1.94 -40.27
N TYR A 273 1.28 2.20 -39.14
CA TYR A 273 2.40 3.13 -39.14
C TYR A 273 3.65 2.53 -39.80
N ASP A 274 4.20 3.22 -40.80
CA ASP A 274 5.43 2.87 -41.52
C ASP A 274 6.68 3.15 -40.66
N LEU A 275 6.87 2.37 -39.60
CA LEU A 275 7.96 2.56 -38.65
C LEU A 275 9.35 2.36 -39.29
N ASP A 276 9.48 1.43 -40.24
CA ASP A 276 10.74 1.22 -40.97
C ASP A 276 11.09 2.47 -41.81
N GLY A 277 10.09 3.07 -42.48
CA GLY A 277 10.25 4.33 -43.21
C GLY A 277 10.56 5.51 -42.29
N TYR A 278 9.85 5.62 -41.15
CA TYR A 278 10.11 6.65 -40.14
C TYR A 278 11.55 6.59 -39.59
N LEU A 279 12.04 5.39 -39.27
CA LEU A 279 13.40 5.15 -38.79
C LEU A 279 14.48 5.20 -39.88
N GLY A 280 14.12 5.40 -41.15
CA GLY A 280 15.07 5.43 -42.28
C GLY A 280 15.66 4.06 -42.66
N LEU A 281 15.04 2.96 -42.20
CA LEU A 281 15.40 1.58 -42.55
C LEU A 281 14.85 1.18 -43.93
N SER A 282 13.86 1.92 -44.43
CA SER A 282 13.30 1.79 -45.78
C SER A 282 12.90 3.17 -46.35
N PRO A 283 12.63 3.31 -47.66
CA PRO A 283 12.01 4.51 -48.20
C PRO A 283 10.64 4.76 -47.54
N LYS A 284 10.36 6.01 -47.16
CA LYS A 284 9.07 6.39 -46.55
C LYS A 284 7.92 6.24 -47.54
N LEU A 285 6.84 5.58 -47.12
CA LEU A 285 5.59 5.52 -47.87
C LEU A 285 4.74 6.76 -47.55
N CYS A 286 4.65 7.67 -48.53
CA CYS A 286 4.02 8.98 -48.37
C CYS A 286 2.89 9.29 -49.37
N THR A 287 2.88 8.71 -50.58
CA THR A 287 1.83 9.04 -51.57
C THR A 287 0.52 8.32 -51.25
N PRO A 288 -0.66 8.93 -51.48
CA PRO A 288 -1.95 8.33 -51.10
C PRO A 288 -2.16 6.92 -51.66
N GLU A 289 -1.99 6.72 -52.97
CA GLU A 289 -2.21 5.43 -53.61
C GLU A 289 -1.22 4.36 -53.14
N GLU A 290 0.05 4.70 -52.89
CA GLU A 290 1.03 3.73 -52.40
C GLU A 290 0.75 3.35 -50.93
N VAL A 291 0.44 4.32 -50.08
CA VAL A 291 0.10 4.09 -48.66
C VAL A 291 -1.14 3.21 -48.55
N ILE A 292 -2.19 3.49 -49.33
CA ILE A 292 -3.41 2.66 -49.40
C ILE A 292 -3.09 1.25 -49.92
N LYS A 293 -2.34 1.14 -51.03
CA LYS A 293 -1.97 -0.14 -51.65
C LYS A 293 -1.07 -1.01 -50.77
N LYS A 294 -0.22 -0.39 -49.94
CA LYS A 294 0.64 -1.08 -48.96
C LYS A 294 -0.06 -1.34 -47.63
N GLY A 295 -1.11 -0.57 -47.31
CA GLY A 295 -1.74 -0.56 -45.99
C GLY A 295 -0.83 -0.01 -44.89
N ARG A 296 0.21 0.77 -45.24
CA ARG A 296 1.11 1.42 -44.27
C ARG A 296 1.70 2.72 -44.80
N GLY A 297 1.88 3.70 -43.91
CA GLY A 297 2.44 5.02 -44.23
C GLY A 297 2.91 5.78 -43.00
N VAL A 298 3.65 6.87 -43.20
CA VAL A 298 3.99 7.83 -42.14
C VAL A 298 2.87 8.86 -41.96
N CYS A 299 2.96 9.74 -40.95
CA CYS A 299 1.94 10.75 -40.62
C CYS A 299 1.40 11.55 -41.82
N SER A 300 2.28 12.02 -42.71
CA SER A 300 1.88 12.72 -43.94
C SER A 300 1.00 11.88 -44.88
N GLY A 301 1.22 10.56 -44.93
CA GLY A 301 0.38 9.66 -45.72
C GLY A 301 -1.05 9.60 -45.18
N PHE A 302 -1.22 9.58 -43.85
CA PHE A 302 -2.55 9.66 -43.22
C PHE A 302 -3.24 11.01 -43.50
N SER A 303 -2.52 12.13 -43.36
CA SER A 303 -3.10 13.47 -43.51
C SER A 303 -3.49 13.78 -44.96
N SER A 304 -2.69 13.36 -45.94
CA SER A 304 -2.97 13.62 -47.36
C SER A 304 -4.10 12.74 -47.91
N ILE A 305 -4.19 11.47 -47.49
CA ILE A 305 -5.38 10.63 -47.80
C ILE A 305 -6.63 11.26 -47.18
N CYS A 306 -6.57 11.72 -45.93
CA CYS A 306 -7.69 12.38 -45.27
C CYS A 306 -8.15 13.63 -46.03
N LEU A 307 -7.21 14.49 -46.46
CA LEU A 307 -7.47 15.67 -47.28
C LEU A 307 -8.20 15.32 -48.58
N GLU A 308 -7.72 14.33 -49.33
CA GLU A 308 -8.33 13.92 -50.60
C GLU A 308 -9.71 13.28 -50.43
N MET A 309 -9.88 12.42 -49.43
CA MET A 309 -11.18 11.83 -49.11
C MET A 309 -12.20 12.89 -48.68
N CYS A 310 -11.80 13.88 -47.88
CA CYS A 310 -12.66 14.99 -47.48
C CYS A 310 -13.08 15.85 -48.69
N ARG A 311 -12.11 16.20 -49.55
CA ARG A 311 -12.32 16.97 -50.78
C ARG A 311 -13.35 16.31 -51.70
N GLU A 312 -13.26 14.99 -51.89
CA GLU A 312 -14.22 14.23 -52.70
C GLU A 312 -15.65 14.27 -52.13
N VAL A 313 -15.83 14.16 -50.81
CA VAL A 313 -17.17 14.14 -50.20
C VAL A 313 -17.72 15.52 -49.85
N GLY A 314 -17.02 16.59 -50.24
CA GLY A 314 -17.43 17.99 -50.06
C GLY A 314 -17.14 18.60 -48.69
N ILE A 315 -16.24 18.02 -47.90
CA ILE A 315 -15.81 18.54 -46.59
C ILE A 315 -14.54 19.37 -46.78
N GLN A 316 -14.51 20.57 -46.20
CA GLN A 316 -13.29 21.38 -46.17
C GLN A 316 -12.33 20.79 -45.13
N CYS A 317 -11.10 20.53 -45.55
CA CYS A 317 -10.05 19.90 -44.77
C CYS A 317 -8.73 20.57 -45.15
N GLU A 318 -7.88 20.81 -44.16
CA GLU A 318 -6.51 21.31 -44.33
C GLU A 318 -5.54 20.35 -43.65
N GLU A 319 -4.32 20.23 -44.17
CA GLU A 319 -3.23 19.54 -43.49
C GLU A 319 -2.49 20.52 -42.58
N VAL A 320 -2.18 20.09 -41.36
CA VAL A 320 -1.55 20.92 -40.32
C VAL A 320 -0.27 20.24 -39.87
N SER A 321 0.88 20.82 -40.22
CA SER A 321 2.19 20.39 -39.74
C SER A 321 2.53 21.01 -38.38
N GLY A 322 3.38 20.33 -37.62
CA GLY A 322 3.84 20.85 -36.33
C GLY A 322 4.75 19.93 -35.54
N TYR A 323 5.00 20.33 -34.30
CA TYR A 323 5.75 19.58 -33.30
C TYR A 323 4.82 18.69 -32.49
N SER A 324 5.22 17.44 -32.29
CA SER A 324 4.51 16.50 -31.43
C SER A 324 5.26 16.21 -30.12
N LYS A 325 4.52 15.65 -29.15
CA LYS A 325 5.11 14.93 -28.02
C LYS A 325 5.05 13.41 -28.21
N GLY A 326 5.29 12.98 -29.44
CA GLY A 326 5.19 11.59 -29.88
C GLY A 326 6.50 10.80 -29.80
N ILE A 327 6.76 10.03 -30.84
CA ILE A 327 7.83 9.02 -30.91
C ILE A 327 9.22 9.66 -30.81
N GLY A 328 9.87 9.50 -29.65
CA GLY A 328 11.21 10.06 -29.40
C GLY A 328 11.21 11.52 -28.94
N HIS A 329 10.04 12.03 -28.51
CA HIS A 329 9.97 13.21 -27.65
C HIS A 329 10.46 12.86 -26.23
N TRP A 330 11.19 13.78 -25.61
CA TRP A 330 11.50 13.76 -24.18
C TRP A 330 11.23 15.18 -23.63
N PRO A 331 10.52 15.35 -22.50
CA PRO A 331 10.30 16.65 -21.89
C PRO A 331 11.59 17.46 -21.66
N GLY A 332 11.52 18.79 -21.69
CA GLY A 332 12.70 19.65 -21.57
C GLY A 332 13.67 19.64 -22.75
N ARG A 333 13.50 18.77 -23.76
CA ARG A 333 14.21 18.87 -25.03
C ARG A 333 13.76 20.13 -25.77
N ARG A 334 14.71 20.92 -26.26
CA ARG A 334 14.41 22.04 -27.16
C ARG A 334 13.77 21.54 -28.46
N LEU A 335 12.63 22.10 -28.81
CA LEU A 335 11.88 21.80 -30.04
C LEU A 335 12.32 22.71 -31.20
N ALA A 336 12.57 23.99 -30.92
CA ALA A 336 12.95 25.00 -31.92
C ALA A 336 14.23 24.68 -32.72
N ASP A 337 15.12 23.84 -32.17
CA ASP A 337 16.35 23.40 -32.84
C ASP A 337 16.11 22.31 -33.92
N LYS A 338 14.85 22.05 -34.29
CA LYS A 338 14.43 21.01 -35.23
C LYS A 338 13.29 21.45 -36.16
N PRO A 339 13.16 20.85 -37.35
CA PRO A 339 11.92 20.91 -38.11
C PRO A 339 10.80 20.15 -37.40
N SER A 340 9.57 20.54 -37.71
CA SER A 340 8.30 19.91 -37.36
C SER A 340 8.34 18.39 -37.61
N ASP A 341 7.89 17.59 -36.64
CA ASP A 341 8.05 16.12 -36.66
C ASP A 341 6.76 15.33 -36.93
N HIS A 342 5.61 16.02 -37.02
CA HIS A 342 4.30 15.39 -37.21
C HIS A 342 3.37 16.22 -38.10
N MET A 343 2.32 15.59 -38.62
CA MET A 343 1.28 16.23 -39.44
C MET A 343 -0.07 15.54 -39.25
N TRP A 344 -1.12 16.35 -39.13
CA TRP A 344 -2.51 15.93 -38.85
C TRP A 344 -3.49 16.78 -39.70
N ASN A 345 -4.79 16.78 -39.39
CA ASN A 345 -5.78 17.57 -40.15
C ASN A 345 -6.63 18.49 -39.27
N ALA A 346 -7.06 19.60 -39.87
CA ALA A 346 -8.19 20.40 -39.42
C ALA A 346 -9.36 20.26 -40.41
N VAL A 347 -10.60 20.10 -39.94
CA VAL A 347 -11.79 19.86 -40.77
C VAL A 347 -12.94 20.80 -40.41
N TRP A 348 -13.64 21.34 -41.40
CA TRP A 348 -14.80 22.21 -41.18
C TRP A 348 -16.08 21.37 -41.03
N VAL A 349 -16.69 21.41 -39.85
CA VAL A 349 -17.90 20.63 -39.51
C VAL A 349 -18.87 21.51 -38.73
N LYS A 350 -20.16 21.52 -39.09
CA LYS A 350 -21.21 22.30 -38.39
C LYS A 350 -20.90 23.81 -38.20
N GLY A 351 -20.01 24.39 -39.00
CA GLY A 351 -19.67 25.82 -38.94
C GLY A 351 -18.44 26.19 -38.10
N GLN A 352 -17.58 25.23 -37.74
CA GLN A 352 -16.29 25.48 -37.08
C GLN A 352 -15.21 24.47 -37.52
N TRP A 353 -13.94 24.86 -37.41
CA TRP A 353 -12.78 23.98 -37.64
C TRP A 353 -12.55 23.04 -36.45
N GLU A 354 -12.45 21.73 -36.67
CA GLU A 354 -12.16 20.69 -35.67
C GLU A 354 -10.83 19.98 -35.96
N LEU A 355 -10.13 19.52 -34.91
CA LEU A 355 -8.82 18.88 -35.01
C LEU A 355 -8.94 17.36 -34.93
N LEU A 356 -8.31 16.65 -35.85
CA LEU A 356 -8.22 15.19 -35.82
C LEU A 356 -6.85 14.66 -36.22
N ASP A 357 -6.49 13.50 -35.68
CA ASP A 357 -5.32 12.73 -36.08
C ASP A 357 -5.73 11.27 -36.35
N ALA A 358 -5.59 10.83 -37.60
CA ALA A 358 -5.86 9.44 -38.01
C ALA A 358 -4.64 8.52 -37.82
N CYS A 359 -3.43 9.07 -37.75
CA CYS A 359 -2.17 8.36 -37.53
C CYS A 359 -2.08 7.87 -36.07
N TRP A 360 -2.29 8.76 -35.09
CA TRP A 360 -2.31 8.38 -33.67
C TRP A 360 -3.64 7.69 -33.28
N GLY A 361 -4.72 7.97 -34.02
CA GLY A 361 -5.99 7.22 -33.93
C GLY A 361 -5.90 5.76 -34.38
N ALA A 362 -4.92 5.39 -35.21
CA ALA A 362 -4.70 4.02 -35.69
C ALA A 362 -3.96 3.12 -34.68
N GLY A 363 -3.08 3.71 -33.85
CA GLY A 363 -2.28 2.97 -32.89
C GLY A 363 -1.05 3.71 -32.39
N THR A 364 -0.22 2.98 -31.65
CA THR A 364 0.94 3.50 -30.92
C THR A 364 2.20 2.72 -31.28
N VAL A 365 3.35 3.39 -31.35
CA VAL A 365 4.64 2.70 -31.52
C VAL A 365 5.28 2.37 -30.18
N ASN A 366 5.71 1.13 -29.99
CA ASN A 366 6.60 0.72 -28.91
C ASN A 366 8.06 0.77 -29.44
N MET A 367 8.87 1.66 -28.88
CA MET A 367 10.25 1.91 -29.34
C MET A 367 11.26 0.89 -28.83
N ASP A 368 11.00 0.23 -27.69
CA ASP A 368 11.89 -0.79 -27.12
C ASP A 368 11.89 -2.06 -28.00
N THR A 369 10.70 -2.48 -28.44
CA THR A 369 10.50 -3.60 -29.39
C THR A 369 10.63 -3.18 -30.86
N LYS A 370 10.59 -1.87 -31.15
CA LYS A 370 10.50 -1.26 -32.49
C LYS A 370 9.33 -1.83 -33.30
N THR A 371 8.13 -1.82 -32.71
CA THR A 371 6.89 -2.30 -33.36
C THR A 371 5.78 -1.25 -33.34
N PHE A 372 4.95 -1.25 -34.38
CA PHE A 372 3.64 -0.58 -34.35
C PHE A 372 2.62 -1.50 -33.68
N ILE A 373 1.93 -1.00 -32.67
CA ILE A 373 0.85 -1.68 -31.96
C ILE A 373 -0.46 -1.02 -32.41
N LYS A 374 -1.21 -1.72 -33.25
CA LYS A 374 -2.51 -1.24 -33.75
C LYS A 374 -3.51 -1.15 -32.60
N ARG A 375 -4.02 0.06 -32.36
CA ARG A 375 -4.87 0.40 -31.22
C ARG A 375 -5.76 1.57 -31.62
N PHE A 376 -7.00 1.28 -31.97
CA PHE A 376 -8.00 2.30 -32.29
C PHE A 376 -8.22 3.21 -31.09
N ASP A 377 -7.98 4.52 -31.25
CA ASP A 377 -8.07 5.50 -30.17
C ASP A 377 -8.94 6.70 -30.56
N ASP A 378 -10.18 6.68 -30.08
CA ASP A 378 -11.21 7.70 -30.38
C ASP A 378 -10.87 9.08 -29.78
N PHE A 379 -9.89 9.19 -28.87
CA PHE A 379 -9.48 10.49 -28.34
C PHE A 379 -9.16 11.46 -29.49
N TYR A 380 -8.43 11.00 -30.52
CA TYR A 380 -7.94 11.80 -31.64
C TYR A 380 -9.00 12.12 -32.72
N PHE A 381 -10.27 11.73 -32.54
CA PHE A 381 -11.37 12.10 -33.46
C PHE A 381 -12.11 13.35 -32.99
N LEU A 382 -11.89 14.50 -33.66
CA LEU A 382 -12.51 15.79 -33.32
C LEU A 382 -12.20 16.18 -31.85
N THR A 383 -10.91 16.26 -31.56
CA THR A 383 -10.38 16.53 -30.22
C THR A 383 -10.59 18.00 -29.83
N GLU A 384 -10.92 18.27 -28.57
CA GLU A 384 -10.97 19.64 -28.05
C GLU A 384 -9.58 20.29 -28.19
N PRO A 385 -9.46 21.51 -28.76
CA PRO A 385 -8.16 22.15 -28.93
C PRO A 385 -7.37 22.32 -27.62
N ARG A 386 -8.09 22.55 -26.50
CA ARG A 386 -7.51 22.67 -25.15
C ARG A 386 -6.88 21.38 -24.61
N ASP A 387 -7.27 20.22 -25.14
CA ASP A 387 -6.66 18.93 -24.82
C ASP A 387 -5.59 18.56 -25.86
N PHE A 388 -5.88 18.74 -27.16
CA PHE A 388 -5.00 18.42 -28.28
C PHE A 388 -3.66 19.18 -28.22
N ILE A 389 -3.69 20.47 -27.84
CA ILE A 389 -2.49 21.32 -27.70
C ILE A 389 -1.48 20.82 -26.65
N ASN A 390 -1.84 19.88 -25.78
CA ASN A 390 -0.89 19.33 -24.81
C ASN A 390 0.17 18.43 -25.49
N SER A 391 -0.17 17.84 -26.64
CA SER A 391 0.67 16.89 -27.40
C SER A 391 0.95 17.32 -28.85
N HIS A 392 0.19 18.25 -29.43
CA HIS A 392 0.32 18.72 -30.81
C HIS A 392 0.41 20.24 -30.87
N PHE A 393 1.56 20.79 -31.31
CA PHE A 393 1.77 22.22 -31.48
C PHE A 393 1.98 22.56 -32.97
N PRO A 394 1.05 23.26 -33.64
CA PRO A 394 1.15 23.56 -35.07
C PRO A 394 2.22 24.62 -35.37
N ASP A 395 2.73 24.59 -36.60
CA ASP A 395 3.67 25.61 -37.10
C ASP A 395 3.02 26.99 -37.24
N GLU A 396 1.73 27.04 -37.62
CA GLU A 396 0.92 28.26 -37.62
C GLU A 396 0.09 28.37 -36.33
N GLU A 397 0.26 29.48 -35.60
CA GLU A 397 -0.49 29.81 -34.37
C GLU A 397 -2.02 29.68 -34.56
N ASN A 398 -2.52 30.07 -35.74
CA ASN A 398 -3.93 30.00 -36.14
C ASN A 398 -4.53 28.59 -35.98
N TRP A 399 -3.76 27.53 -36.23
CA TRP A 399 -4.24 26.15 -36.12
C TRP A 399 -4.25 25.60 -34.69
N GLN A 400 -3.80 26.37 -33.69
CA GLN A 400 -4.03 26.00 -32.29
C GLN A 400 -5.52 26.03 -31.93
N LEU A 401 -6.33 26.83 -32.64
CA LEU A 401 -7.77 27.01 -32.41
C LEU A 401 -8.15 27.37 -30.95
N LEU A 402 -7.18 27.92 -30.21
CA LEU A 402 -7.35 28.43 -28.85
C LEU A 402 -7.83 29.88 -28.85
N GLU A 403 -8.63 30.21 -27.85
CA GLU A 403 -9.05 31.58 -27.51
C GLU A 403 -7.85 32.46 -27.09
N THR A 404 -6.89 31.86 -26.41
CA THR A 404 -5.56 32.43 -26.13
C THR A 404 -4.51 31.40 -26.58
N PRO A 405 -3.85 31.61 -27.73
CA PRO A 405 -2.76 30.76 -28.17
C PRO A 405 -1.60 30.74 -27.17
N ILE A 406 -0.83 29.65 -27.18
CA ILE A 406 0.37 29.47 -26.36
C ILE A 406 1.63 29.53 -27.23
N SER A 407 2.77 29.88 -26.63
CA SER A 407 4.08 29.86 -27.31
C SER A 407 4.71 28.46 -27.33
N LEU A 408 5.74 28.25 -28.15
CA LEU A 408 6.46 26.97 -28.23
C LEU A 408 7.19 26.65 -26.91
N GLU A 409 7.66 27.67 -26.19
CA GLU A 409 8.25 27.54 -24.86
C GLU A 409 7.20 27.09 -23.84
N GLN A 410 5.99 27.70 -23.87
CA GLN A 410 4.88 27.28 -23.01
C GLN A 410 4.45 25.84 -23.32
N PHE A 411 4.40 25.45 -24.59
CA PHE A 411 4.15 24.06 -24.99
C PHE A 411 5.23 23.10 -24.46
N ALA A 412 6.50 23.47 -24.53
CA ALA A 412 7.60 22.67 -23.98
C ALA A 412 7.53 22.53 -22.45
N LEU A 413 6.92 23.48 -21.73
CA LEU A 413 6.68 23.39 -20.28
C LEU A 413 5.54 22.43 -19.88
N ILE A 414 4.61 22.10 -20.78
CA ILE A 414 3.45 21.25 -20.48
C ILE A 414 3.87 19.76 -20.35
N PRO A 415 3.50 19.05 -19.25
CA PRO A 415 3.71 17.61 -19.08
C PRO A 415 3.23 16.77 -20.28
N LEU A 416 3.94 15.68 -20.58
CA LEU A 416 3.47 14.68 -21.54
C LEU A 416 2.30 13.91 -20.94
N LYS A 417 1.10 14.11 -21.50
CA LYS A 417 -0.15 13.41 -21.15
C LYS A 417 -0.62 12.61 -22.37
N THR A 418 -0.94 11.33 -22.20
CA THR A 418 -1.44 10.48 -23.29
C THR A 418 -2.96 10.63 -23.46
N SER A 419 -3.53 10.11 -24.55
CA SER A 419 -4.98 9.95 -24.74
C SER A 419 -5.68 9.24 -23.57
N ALA A 420 -5.00 8.29 -22.92
CA ALA A 420 -5.52 7.57 -21.76
C ALA A 420 -5.73 8.49 -20.54
N PHE A 421 -4.95 9.58 -20.41
CA PHE A 421 -5.12 10.57 -19.35
C PHE A 421 -6.52 11.20 -19.37
N TYR A 422 -6.92 11.70 -20.53
CA TYR A 422 -8.21 12.35 -20.75
C TYR A 422 -9.35 11.32 -20.75
N THR A 423 -9.13 10.15 -21.36
CA THR A 423 -10.13 9.07 -21.45
C THR A 423 -10.51 8.49 -20.07
N LEU A 424 -9.55 8.45 -19.13
CA LEU A 424 -9.80 8.06 -17.74
C LEU A 424 -10.32 9.21 -16.87
N GLY A 425 -10.42 10.43 -17.39
CA GLY A 425 -10.93 11.60 -16.67
C GLY A 425 -9.98 12.11 -15.59
N LEU A 426 -8.67 12.04 -15.85
CA LEU A 426 -7.63 12.55 -14.94
C LEU A 426 -7.47 14.08 -15.05
N THR A 427 -6.99 14.70 -13.97
CA THR A 427 -6.53 16.09 -13.97
C THR A 427 -5.36 16.24 -13.00
N LEU A 428 -4.21 16.65 -13.53
CA LEU A 428 -2.96 16.82 -12.81
C LEU A 428 -3.04 18.12 -12.01
N GLN A 429 -3.00 18.00 -10.68
CA GLN A 429 -3.11 19.14 -9.76
C GLN A 429 -1.72 19.72 -9.47
N GLN A 430 -0.75 18.85 -9.20
CA GLN A 430 0.66 19.19 -9.02
C GLN A 430 1.54 18.08 -9.60
N PRO A 431 2.60 18.40 -10.35
CA PRO A 431 3.05 19.74 -10.73
C PRO A 431 2.24 20.30 -11.91
N THR A 432 2.30 21.62 -12.12
CA THR A 432 1.69 22.28 -13.29
C THR A 432 2.59 22.24 -14.54
N GLN A 433 3.88 21.96 -14.38
CA GLN A 433 4.89 21.89 -15.44
C GLN A 433 5.53 20.49 -15.51
N TYR A 434 6.19 20.18 -16.63
CA TYR A 434 6.84 18.89 -16.85
C TYR A 434 7.96 18.57 -15.85
N LYS A 435 8.71 19.60 -15.42
CA LYS A 435 9.87 19.47 -14.54
C LYS A 435 9.48 19.68 -13.09
N ILE A 436 10.00 18.80 -12.25
CA ILE A 436 9.92 18.85 -10.80
C ILE A 436 11.34 18.98 -10.27
N ILE A 437 11.55 19.86 -9.30
CA ILE A 437 12.77 19.92 -8.51
C ILE A 437 12.40 19.43 -7.11
N THR A 438 13.20 18.55 -6.49
CA THR A 438 12.94 18.13 -5.12
C THR A 438 13.26 19.22 -4.11
N ASP A 439 12.44 19.31 -3.06
CA ASP A 439 12.71 20.07 -1.84
C ASP A 439 13.28 19.09 -0.78
N ASP A 440 14.52 19.32 -0.32
CA ASP A 440 15.28 18.41 0.56
C ASP A 440 15.18 16.91 0.20
N GLY A 441 15.35 16.61 -1.10
CA GLY A 441 15.31 15.25 -1.65
C GLY A 441 13.92 14.61 -1.68
N LYS A 442 12.83 15.40 -1.58
CA LYS A 442 11.45 14.92 -1.63
C LYS A 442 10.62 15.73 -2.62
N THR A 443 9.55 15.13 -3.11
CA THR A 443 8.49 15.86 -3.81
C THR A 443 7.17 15.09 -3.73
N THR A 444 6.04 15.69 -4.14
CA THR A 444 4.73 15.03 -4.23
C THR A 444 4.04 15.36 -5.54
N VAL A 445 3.55 14.34 -6.23
CA VAL A 445 2.77 14.44 -7.47
C VAL A 445 1.32 14.08 -7.17
N SER A 446 0.39 14.97 -7.47
CA SER A 446 -1.05 14.82 -7.18
C SER A 446 -1.87 14.84 -8.46
N VAL A 447 -2.60 13.76 -8.73
CA VAL A 447 -3.50 13.62 -9.89
C VAL A 447 -4.90 13.29 -9.39
N SER A 448 -5.83 14.22 -9.61
CA SER A 448 -7.26 14.02 -9.39
C SER A 448 -7.90 13.17 -10.50
N SER A 449 -9.02 12.52 -10.19
CA SER A 449 -9.81 11.70 -11.09
C SER A 449 -11.30 11.84 -10.79
N CYS A 450 -12.15 11.85 -11.82
CA CYS A 450 -13.60 11.82 -11.66
C CYS A 450 -14.18 10.41 -11.43
N ARG A 451 -13.33 9.37 -11.38
CA ARG A 451 -13.70 7.95 -11.20
C ARG A 451 -12.73 7.22 -10.28
N ARG A 452 -13.14 6.08 -9.70
CA ARG A 452 -12.22 5.15 -9.04
C ARG A 452 -11.33 4.49 -10.08
N LEU A 453 -10.02 4.59 -9.87
CA LEU A 453 -8.98 4.04 -10.74
C LEU A 453 -7.92 3.35 -9.87
N THR A 454 -7.36 2.25 -10.36
CA THR A 454 -6.08 1.73 -9.87
C THR A 454 -4.95 2.53 -10.51
N PHE A 455 -3.96 2.95 -9.71
CA PHE A 455 -2.76 3.65 -10.19
C PHE A 455 -1.50 2.81 -9.95
N ALA A 456 -0.46 3.09 -10.74
CA ALA A 456 0.92 2.66 -10.51
C ALA A 456 1.89 3.74 -11.03
N TYR A 457 3.16 3.64 -10.65
CA TYR A 457 4.22 4.52 -11.16
C TYR A 457 5.49 3.71 -11.48
N GLU A 458 6.36 4.31 -12.28
CA GLU A 458 7.69 3.81 -12.60
C GLU A 458 8.68 4.98 -12.50
N LEU A 459 9.83 4.76 -11.86
CA LEU A 459 10.89 5.75 -11.75
C LEU A 459 12.20 5.16 -12.32
N ARG A 460 12.75 5.80 -13.35
CA ARG A 460 14.04 5.42 -13.97
C ARG A 460 15.07 6.52 -13.79
N GLN A 461 16.27 6.18 -13.32
CA GLN A 461 17.39 7.13 -13.29
C GLN A 461 17.85 7.42 -14.72
N ARG A 462 18.06 8.70 -15.07
CA ARG A 462 18.64 9.10 -16.35
C ARG A 462 20.15 9.18 -16.25
N ASP A 463 20.81 8.79 -17.31
CA ASP A 463 22.22 9.06 -17.50
C ASP A 463 22.46 10.54 -17.88
N THR A 464 23.38 11.20 -17.17
CA THR A 464 23.62 12.65 -17.29
C THR A 464 24.38 13.06 -18.56
N GLU A 465 25.11 12.14 -19.20
CA GLU A 465 25.90 12.44 -20.40
C GLU A 465 25.12 12.13 -21.68
N THR A 466 24.42 11.00 -21.70
CA THR A 466 23.68 10.54 -22.89
C THR A 466 22.22 10.99 -22.94
N GLY A 467 21.65 11.40 -21.79
CA GLY A 467 20.22 11.71 -21.67
C GLY A 467 19.30 10.49 -21.79
N ALA A 468 19.84 9.26 -21.84
CA ALA A 468 19.06 8.04 -21.90
C ALA A 468 18.56 7.62 -20.50
N ALA A 469 17.36 7.06 -20.41
CA ALA A 469 16.94 6.34 -19.22
C ALA A 469 17.79 5.07 -19.07
N ARG A 470 18.37 4.85 -17.88
CA ARG A 470 19.11 3.61 -17.58
C ARG A 470 18.13 2.43 -17.58
N GLN A 471 18.58 1.26 -18.03
CA GLN A 471 17.74 0.04 -18.09
C GLN A 471 17.41 -0.54 -16.70
N ASN A 472 18.03 -0.02 -15.63
CA ASN A 472 17.74 -0.39 -14.26
C ASN A 472 16.53 0.42 -13.76
N GLU A 473 15.37 -0.24 -13.68
CA GLU A 473 14.24 0.21 -12.87
C GLU A 473 14.68 0.31 -11.39
N LEU A 474 14.23 1.37 -10.70
CA LEU A 474 14.54 1.58 -9.29
C LEU A 474 13.56 0.81 -8.41
N ASP A 475 14.03 0.33 -7.26
CA ASP A 475 13.18 -0.41 -6.30
C ASP A 475 11.98 0.42 -5.83
N GLY A 476 10.84 -0.24 -5.63
CA GLY A 476 9.56 0.39 -5.22
C GLY A 476 9.57 1.03 -3.83
N SER A 477 10.69 0.99 -3.11
CA SER A 477 10.96 1.80 -1.92
C SER A 477 11.15 3.30 -2.22
N CYS A 478 11.39 3.69 -3.48
CA CYS A 478 11.59 5.09 -3.89
C CYS A 478 10.33 5.99 -3.91
N GLY A 479 9.16 5.45 -3.56
CA GLY A 479 7.90 6.21 -3.62
C GLY A 479 6.77 5.69 -2.74
N LEU A 480 5.94 6.61 -2.28
CA LEU A 480 4.76 6.38 -1.46
C LEU A 480 3.52 6.78 -2.25
N LEU A 481 2.96 5.83 -3.02
CA LEU A 481 1.71 6.01 -3.74
C LEU A 481 0.51 5.81 -2.80
N SER A 482 -0.21 6.88 -2.49
CA SER A 482 -1.52 6.86 -1.83
C SER A 482 -2.63 7.01 -2.88
N VAL A 483 -3.65 6.17 -2.84
CA VAL A 483 -4.81 6.22 -3.75
C VAL A 483 -6.09 6.49 -2.98
N THR A 484 -6.97 7.32 -3.54
CA THR A 484 -8.25 7.73 -2.95
C THR A 484 -9.36 7.64 -4.00
N GLN A 485 -10.62 7.81 -3.58
CA GLN A 485 -11.76 7.85 -4.52
C GLN A 485 -11.78 9.09 -5.43
N GLN A 486 -10.93 10.09 -5.16
CA GLN A 486 -10.86 11.35 -5.91
C GLN A 486 -9.56 11.49 -6.74
N GLY A 487 -8.69 10.48 -6.74
CA GLY A 487 -7.37 10.52 -7.38
C GLY A 487 -6.25 9.94 -6.51
N MET A 488 -5.00 10.24 -6.86
CA MET A 488 -3.80 9.72 -6.20
C MET A 488 -2.83 10.84 -5.80
N SER A 489 -2.03 10.55 -4.78
CA SER A 489 -0.90 11.36 -4.31
C SER A 489 0.33 10.46 -4.18
N LEU A 490 1.36 10.75 -4.98
CA LEU A 490 2.62 10.02 -5.01
C LEU A 490 3.73 10.89 -4.43
N ARG A 491 4.18 10.57 -3.22
CA ARG A 491 5.36 11.21 -2.62
C ARG A 491 6.63 10.45 -3.04
N LEU A 492 7.57 11.14 -3.68
CA LEU A 492 8.80 10.52 -4.20
C LEU A 492 10.00 10.82 -3.31
N LEU A 493 10.87 9.82 -3.19
CA LEU A 493 12.07 9.79 -2.36
C LEU A 493 13.22 9.19 -3.20
N PRO A 494 13.87 9.98 -4.08
CA PRO A 494 14.97 9.47 -4.91
C PRO A 494 16.15 8.99 -4.04
N PRO A 495 16.80 7.87 -4.38
CA PRO A 495 17.87 7.30 -3.56
C PRO A 495 19.20 8.08 -3.69
N GLU A 496 19.44 8.71 -4.83
CA GLU A 496 20.68 9.43 -5.16
C GLU A 496 20.35 10.81 -5.81
N PRO A 497 21.23 11.82 -5.70
CA PRO A 497 21.12 13.02 -6.50
C PRO A 497 21.18 12.71 -8.01
N GLY A 498 20.42 13.43 -8.83
CA GLY A 498 20.38 13.20 -10.28
C GLY A 498 19.04 13.53 -10.94
N ALA A 499 18.94 13.22 -12.23
CA ALA A 499 17.72 13.37 -13.02
C ALA A 499 17.02 12.02 -13.23
N TYR A 500 15.70 12.02 -13.20
CA TYR A 500 14.85 10.84 -13.26
C TYR A 500 13.68 11.04 -14.24
N GLU A 501 13.28 9.96 -14.92
CA GLU A 501 12.01 9.85 -15.62
C GLU A 501 10.97 9.25 -14.65
N LEU A 502 9.86 9.94 -14.45
CA LEU A 502 8.68 9.41 -13.76
C LEU A 502 7.58 9.14 -14.79
N LYS A 503 7.17 7.86 -14.93
CA LYS A 503 5.95 7.50 -15.66
C LYS A 503 4.83 7.17 -14.67
N LEU A 504 3.63 7.66 -14.98
CA LEU A 504 2.40 7.35 -14.26
C LEU A 504 1.51 6.46 -15.12
N PHE A 505 0.91 5.45 -14.48
CA PHE A 505 -0.01 4.51 -15.11
C PHE A 505 -1.32 4.44 -14.34
N ALA A 506 -2.43 4.21 -15.05
CA ALA A 506 -3.75 4.03 -14.44
C ALA A 506 -4.65 3.07 -15.25
N ARG A 507 -5.65 2.48 -14.58
CA ARG A 507 -6.76 1.72 -15.19
C ARG A 507 -8.03 1.89 -14.36
N PRO A 508 -9.23 1.59 -14.92
CA PRO A 508 -10.47 1.53 -14.13
C PRO A 508 -10.34 0.55 -12.96
N ASP A 509 -10.89 0.92 -11.80
CA ASP A 509 -10.89 0.05 -10.62
C ASP A 509 -11.79 -1.17 -10.88
N GLY A 510 -11.28 -2.38 -10.64
CA GLY A 510 -11.93 -3.65 -10.98
C GLY A 510 -11.69 -4.18 -12.40
N ASP A 511 -10.96 -3.46 -13.26
CA ASP A 511 -10.57 -3.95 -14.59
C ASP A 511 -9.33 -4.87 -14.51
N SER A 512 -9.42 -6.05 -15.12
CA SER A 512 -8.30 -7.00 -15.27
C SER A 512 -7.31 -6.61 -16.38
N GLY A 513 -7.67 -5.65 -17.23
CA GLY A 513 -6.84 -5.13 -18.31
C GLY A 513 -5.51 -4.51 -17.85
N THR A 514 -4.59 -4.31 -18.80
CA THR A 514 -3.27 -3.73 -18.52
C THR A 514 -3.36 -2.28 -18.07
N LEU A 515 -2.45 -1.89 -17.17
CA LEU A 515 -2.27 -0.51 -16.73
C LEU A 515 -1.87 0.38 -17.91
N LEU A 516 -2.65 1.43 -18.17
CA LEU A 516 -2.40 2.36 -19.27
C LEU A 516 -1.41 3.44 -18.82
N TRP A 517 -0.38 3.69 -19.62
CA TRP A 517 0.50 4.85 -19.45
C TRP A 517 -0.31 6.14 -19.67
N VAL A 518 -0.37 7.01 -18.66
CA VAL A 518 -1.18 8.25 -18.68
C VAL A 518 -0.35 9.53 -18.73
N CYS A 519 0.80 9.58 -18.05
CA CYS A 519 1.59 10.80 -17.96
C CYS A 519 3.08 10.49 -17.78
N THR A 520 3.95 11.38 -18.26
CA THR A 520 5.39 11.38 -17.95
C THR A 520 5.83 12.76 -17.45
N LEU A 521 6.65 12.75 -16.41
CA LEU A 521 7.22 13.92 -15.75
C LEU A 521 8.73 13.74 -15.59
N GLU A 522 9.45 14.85 -15.51
CA GLU A 522 10.89 14.90 -15.27
C GLU A 522 11.17 15.32 -13.83
N LEU A 523 11.92 14.52 -13.08
CA LEU A 523 12.29 14.82 -11.70
C LEU A 523 13.80 15.08 -11.59
N GLU A 524 14.18 16.27 -11.11
CA GLU A 524 15.54 16.63 -10.76
C GLU A 524 15.70 16.63 -9.23
N CYS A 525 16.71 15.93 -8.73
CA CYS A 525 17.03 15.81 -7.32
C CYS A 525 18.42 16.39 -7.06
N PRO A 526 18.55 17.68 -6.68
CA PRO A 526 19.86 18.32 -6.50
C PRO A 526 20.66 17.77 -5.32
N ALA A 527 19.95 17.33 -4.26
CA ALA A 527 20.50 16.69 -3.08
C ALA A 527 19.50 15.64 -2.56
N VAL A 528 20.01 14.65 -1.82
CA VAL A 528 19.18 13.65 -1.12
C VAL A 528 19.43 13.76 0.37
N GLN A 529 18.37 13.90 1.15
CA GLN A 529 18.45 13.83 2.61
C GLN A 529 18.68 12.38 3.03
N GLN A 530 19.60 12.14 3.99
CA GLN A 530 19.83 10.81 4.57
C GLN A 530 18.60 10.34 5.37
N SER A 531 17.60 9.80 4.66
CA SER A 531 16.47 9.10 5.23
C SER A 531 16.85 7.66 5.53
N GLN A 532 16.28 7.11 6.61
CA GLN A 532 16.20 5.67 6.78
C GLN A 532 15.41 5.08 5.59
N SER A 533 15.81 3.89 5.13
CA SER A 533 15.17 3.24 3.99
C SER A 533 13.73 2.86 4.30
N VAL A 534 12.84 3.08 3.32
CA VAL A 534 11.45 2.64 3.38
C VAL A 534 11.40 1.15 3.01
N PRO A 535 10.71 0.29 3.77
CA PRO A 535 10.57 -1.12 3.41
C PRO A 535 9.75 -1.28 2.12
N PRO A 536 10.13 -2.18 1.21
CA PRO A 536 9.44 -2.33 -0.08
C PRO A 536 7.99 -2.78 0.11
N ASN A 537 7.10 -2.19 -0.68
CA ASN A 537 5.69 -2.54 -0.73
C ASN A 537 5.41 -3.38 -1.97
N PRO A 538 5.15 -4.71 -1.84
CA PRO A 538 4.80 -5.55 -2.98
C PRO A 538 3.37 -5.31 -3.51
N TYR A 539 2.63 -4.38 -2.89
CA TYR A 539 1.28 -3.97 -3.29
C TYR A 539 1.29 -2.58 -3.92
N LEU A 540 0.34 -2.32 -4.82
CA LEU A 540 0.33 -1.12 -5.68
C LEU A 540 0.26 0.22 -4.94
N SER A 541 -0.22 0.25 -3.70
CA SER A 541 -0.40 1.49 -2.93
C SER A 541 -0.27 1.29 -1.42
N TRP A 542 -0.02 2.40 -0.74
CA TRP A 542 -0.05 2.57 0.70
C TRP A 542 -1.40 3.12 1.17
N GLY A 543 -1.71 2.94 2.46
CA GLY A 543 -3.01 3.25 3.05
C GLY A 543 -4.02 2.11 2.89
N LEU A 544 -5.32 2.44 2.92
CA LEU A 544 -6.41 1.49 2.70
C LEU A 544 -6.65 1.29 1.19
N GLY A 545 -6.75 0.04 0.73
CA GLY A 545 -6.91 -0.29 -0.70
C GLY A 545 -8.30 0.05 -1.26
N SER A 546 -8.39 0.29 -2.57
CA SER A 546 -9.68 0.60 -3.24
C SER A 546 -10.72 -0.52 -3.08
N ASN A 547 -10.24 -1.77 -3.10
CA ASN A 547 -11.01 -3.00 -2.90
C ASN A 547 -11.49 -3.22 -1.44
N ALA A 548 -10.95 -2.49 -0.45
CA ALA A 548 -11.22 -2.77 0.97
C ALA A 548 -12.71 -2.78 1.32
N GLY A 549 -13.49 -1.87 0.71
CA GLY A 549 -14.95 -1.81 0.89
C GLY A 549 -15.71 -3.03 0.35
N ALA A 550 -15.22 -3.67 -0.72
CA ALA A 550 -15.81 -4.90 -1.27
C ALA A 550 -15.54 -6.10 -0.34
N HIS A 551 -14.35 -6.15 0.25
CA HIS A 551 -13.98 -7.10 1.31
C HIS A 551 -14.50 -6.72 2.71
N GLY A 552 -15.42 -5.75 2.80
CA GLY A 552 -16.16 -5.44 4.02
C GLY A 552 -15.52 -4.45 4.99
N VAL A 553 -14.40 -3.81 4.64
CA VAL A 553 -13.76 -2.78 5.47
C VAL A 553 -14.22 -1.39 5.04
N LYS A 554 -14.92 -0.67 5.94
CA LYS A 554 -15.48 0.67 5.70
C LYS A 554 -14.44 1.79 5.82
N ALA A 555 -13.58 1.72 6.83
CA ALA A 555 -12.65 2.79 7.21
C ALA A 555 -11.50 2.26 8.07
N CYS A 556 -10.44 3.08 8.23
CA CYS A 556 -9.30 2.85 9.11
C CYS A 556 -9.08 4.08 10.02
N SER A 557 -8.52 3.89 11.22
CA SER A 557 -8.04 4.98 12.09
C SER A 557 -6.80 5.69 11.54
N VAL A 558 -6.06 5.04 10.63
CA VAL A 558 -4.80 5.53 10.07
C VAL A 558 -5.08 6.41 8.85
N PRO A 559 -4.52 7.64 8.77
CA PRO A 559 -4.68 8.50 7.60
C PRO A 559 -4.07 7.86 6.36
N SER A 560 -4.71 8.01 5.20
CA SER A 560 -4.32 7.29 3.97
C SER A 560 -3.09 7.87 3.25
N GLN A 561 -2.69 9.11 3.56
CA GLN A 561 -1.71 9.89 2.78
C GLN A 561 -0.31 9.98 3.41
N ASP A 562 -0.14 9.59 4.67
CA ASP A 562 1.08 9.82 5.43
C ASP A 562 1.56 8.59 6.21
N ALA A 563 2.84 8.59 6.56
CA ALA A 563 3.39 7.60 7.48
C ALA A 563 2.79 7.83 8.88
N LEU A 564 2.31 6.75 9.50
CA LEU A 564 1.84 6.80 10.89
C LEU A 564 3.05 6.94 11.81
N GLU A 565 3.27 8.16 12.30
CA GLU A 565 4.27 8.46 13.31
C GLU A 565 3.90 7.71 14.61
N VAL A 566 4.70 6.71 14.96
CA VAL A 566 4.54 5.90 16.17
C VAL A 566 5.06 6.68 17.37
N CYS A 567 4.35 6.58 18.48
CA CYS A 567 4.72 7.20 19.75
C CYS A 567 6.17 6.89 20.16
N GLU A 568 6.79 7.75 20.97
CA GLU A 568 8.19 7.57 21.44
C GLU A 568 8.41 6.24 22.18
N THR A 569 7.35 5.67 22.76
CA THR A 569 7.30 4.35 23.40
C THR A 569 7.42 3.18 22.42
N GLY A 570 7.26 3.41 21.11
CA GLY A 570 7.23 2.36 20.09
C GLY A 570 5.90 1.58 20.00
N GLU A 571 4.82 2.03 20.64
CA GLU A 571 3.51 1.36 20.61
C GLU A 571 2.50 2.10 19.70
N CYS A 572 1.68 1.34 18.97
CA CYS A 572 0.66 1.88 18.05
C CYS A 572 -0.60 1.00 18.00
N GLU A 573 -1.77 1.61 17.73
CA GLU A 573 -3.04 0.89 17.51
C GLU A 573 -3.62 1.25 16.12
N VAL A 574 -3.90 0.21 15.31
CA VAL A 574 -4.56 0.32 14.01
C VAL A 574 -5.96 -0.29 14.11
N VAL A 575 -7.00 0.51 13.89
CA VAL A 575 -8.40 0.10 13.99
C VAL A 575 -9.04 0.13 12.61
N LEU A 576 -9.63 -0.99 12.19
CA LEU A 576 -10.44 -1.09 10.98
C LEU A 576 -11.92 -1.23 11.36
N HIS A 577 -12.79 -0.40 10.77
CA HIS A 577 -14.24 -0.52 10.92
C HIS A 577 -14.82 -1.37 9.81
N THR A 578 -15.68 -2.35 10.14
CA THR A 578 -16.21 -3.32 9.18
C THR A 578 -17.70 -3.14 8.90
N SER A 579 -18.18 -3.74 7.81
CA SER A 579 -19.60 -3.85 7.44
C SER A 579 -20.25 -5.17 7.86
N ARG A 580 -19.43 -6.16 8.18
CA ARG A 580 -19.80 -7.52 8.57
C ARG A 580 -18.65 -8.14 9.40
N PRO A 581 -18.87 -9.26 10.11
CA PRO A 581 -17.80 -9.96 10.81
C PRO A 581 -16.73 -10.47 9.84
N LEU A 582 -15.46 -10.17 10.13
CA LEU A 582 -14.30 -10.58 9.34
C LEU A 582 -13.24 -11.26 10.21
N MET A 583 -12.45 -12.15 9.62
CA MET A 583 -11.11 -12.52 10.11
C MET A 583 -10.09 -11.44 9.73
N MET A 584 -9.04 -11.32 10.53
CA MET A 584 -7.88 -10.46 10.23
C MET A 584 -6.57 -11.24 10.44
N VAL A 585 -5.62 -11.04 9.53
CA VAL A 585 -4.21 -11.43 9.66
C VAL A 585 -3.36 -10.22 9.26
N CYS A 586 -2.27 -9.98 9.98
CA CYS A 586 -1.35 -8.88 9.72
C CYS A 586 0.07 -9.40 9.48
N GLU A 587 0.79 -8.78 8.54
CA GLU A 587 2.22 -8.95 8.33
C GLU A 587 2.93 -7.64 8.70
N LEU A 588 4.00 -7.73 9.51
CA LEU A 588 4.84 -6.60 9.88
C LEU A 588 6.27 -6.83 9.37
N VAL A 589 6.81 -5.88 8.60
CA VAL A 589 8.15 -5.99 7.99
C VAL A 589 8.99 -4.74 8.27
N HIS A 590 10.23 -4.98 8.72
CA HIS A 590 11.30 -3.99 8.95
C HIS A 590 12.65 -4.67 8.68
N SER A 591 13.69 -3.91 8.32
CA SER A 591 15.01 -4.45 7.92
C SER A 591 15.67 -5.34 8.97
N GLU A 592 15.56 -4.97 10.25
CA GLU A 592 16.14 -5.68 11.40
C GLU A 592 15.21 -6.72 12.05
N LEU A 593 14.00 -6.94 11.51
CA LEU A 593 12.95 -7.72 12.15
C LEU A 593 12.74 -9.08 11.46
N ASP A 594 13.06 -10.17 12.15
CA ASP A 594 12.74 -11.52 11.67
C ASP A 594 11.26 -11.90 11.84
N PHE A 595 10.83 -12.99 11.18
CA PHE A 595 9.44 -13.45 11.16
C PHE A 595 8.90 -13.93 12.53
N ALA A 596 9.77 -14.42 13.42
CA ALA A 596 9.36 -14.83 14.76
C ALA A 596 9.18 -13.62 15.68
N LEU A 597 10.09 -12.64 15.62
CA LEU A 597 9.97 -11.36 16.31
C LEU A 597 8.77 -10.56 15.77
N ALA A 598 8.52 -10.55 14.45
CA ALA A 598 7.38 -9.86 13.84
C ALA A 598 6.03 -10.34 14.37
N LYS A 599 5.84 -11.65 14.58
CA LYS A 599 4.63 -12.18 15.23
C LYS A 599 4.45 -11.66 16.65
N ARG A 600 5.55 -11.60 17.42
CA ARG A 600 5.57 -11.08 18.80
C ARG A 600 5.42 -9.55 18.89
N CYS A 601 5.39 -8.85 17.75
CA CYS A 601 5.08 -7.43 17.67
C CYS A 601 3.59 -7.14 17.42
N LEU A 602 2.73 -8.16 17.27
CA LEU A 602 1.32 -8.01 16.87
C LEU A 602 0.36 -8.67 17.86
N ALA A 603 -0.67 -7.95 18.32
CA ALA A 603 -1.78 -8.50 19.08
C ALA A 603 -3.13 -8.08 18.44
N LEU A 604 -3.93 -9.07 18.03
CA LEU A 604 -5.11 -8.87 17.18
C LEU A 604 -6.41 -9.14 17.93
N GLN A 605 -7.36 -8.21 17.90
CA GLN A 605 -8.70 -8.33 18.47
C GLN A 605 -9.76 -8.27 17.37
N ILE A 606 -10.69 -9.23 17.36
CA ILE A 606 -11.70 -9.42 16.32
C ILE A 606 -13.12 -9.34 16.90
N ALA A 607 -13.89 -8.33 16.48
CA ALA A 607 -15.28 -8.11 16.84
C ALA A 607 -16.14 -7.79 15.60
N ALA A 608 -17.48 -7.84 15.73
CA ALA A 608 -18.42 -7.80 14.61
C ALA A 608 -18.25 -6.60 13.65
N GLU A 609 -18.01 -5.40 14.22
CA GLU A 609 -17.93 -4.13 13.49
C GLU A 609 -16.55 -3.47 13.55
N ARG A 610 -15.58 -4.10 14.23
CA ARG A 610 -14.22 -3.58 14.38
C ARG A 610 -13.16 -4.69 14.47
N LEU A 611 -12.04 -4.44 13.81
CA LEU A 611 -10.80 -5.20 13.94
C LEU A 611 -9.75 -4.27 14.53
N VAL A 612 -8.99 -4.72 15.52
CA VAL A 612 -7.95 -3.91 16.17
C VAL A 612 -6.63 -4.65 16.13
N CYS A 613 -5.60 -3.99 15.61
CA CYS A 613 -4.22 -4.48 15.55
C CYS A 613 -3.34 -3.59 16.44
N ASN A 614 -2.87 -4.14 17.55
CA ASN A 614 -1.89 -3.49 18.41
C ASN A 614 -0.49 -3.87 17.90
N VAL A 615 0.36 -2.88 17.66
CA VAL A 615 1.68 -3.02 17.04
C VAL A 615 2.77 -2.49 17.96
N LEU A 616 3.85 -3.26 18.09
CA LEU A 616 5.09 -2.86 18.77
C LEU A 616 6.21 -2.66 17.74
N CYS A 617 6.95 -1.57 17.86
CA CYS A 617 8.13 -1.26 17.04
C CYS A 617 9.40 -1.37 17.91
N PRO A 618 10.11 -2.50 17.92
CA PRO A 618 11.31 -2.70 18.74
C PRO A 618 12.56 -1.95 18.25
N TYR A 619 12.58 -1.53 16.99
CA TYR A 619 13.67 -0.79 16.34
C TYR A 619 13.21 0.59 15.83
N LYS A 620 14.15 1.52 15.71
CA LYS A 620 13.93 2.86 15.14
C LYS A 620 14.00 2.80 13.61
N GLY A 621 12.88 3.01 12.92
CA GLY A 621 12.84 2.96 11.45
C GLY A 621 11.43 2.98 10.87
N TYR A 622 11.33 2.64 9.59
CA TYR A 622 10.08 2.51 8.85
C TYR A 622 9.63 1.03 8.79
N TYR A 623 8.36 0.78 9.10
CA TYR A 623 7.75 -0.55 9.06
C TYR A 623 6.63 -0.58 8.02
N ARG A 624 6.50 -1.69 7.30
CA ARG A 624 5.29 -2.00 6.52
C ARG A 624 4.38 -2.89 7.36
N LEU A 625 3.18 -2.42 7.66
CA LEU A 625 2.08 -3.23 8.20
C LEU A 625 1.08 -3.52 7.08
N SER A 626 1.09 -4.75 6.56
CA SER A 626 0.07 -5.20 5.59
C SER A 626 -1.04 -5.96 6.30
N VAL A 627 -2.29 -5.58 6.04
CA VAL A 627 -3.47 -6.17 6.67
C VAL A 627 -4.29 -6.93 5.62
N PHE A 628 -4.64 -8.16 5.98
CA PHE A 628 -5.42 -9.06 5.15
C PHE A 628 -6.67 -9.50 5.90
N VAL A 629 -7.79 -9.61 5.20
CA VAL A 629 -9.07 -10.04 5.77
C VAL A 629 -9.72 -11.16 4.97
N ARG A 630 -10.65 -11.85 5.62
CA ARG A 630 -11.56 -12.85 5.04
C ARG A 630 -12.89 -12.75 5.77
N ASP A 631 -13.98 -13.23 5.19
CA ASP A 631 -15.23 -13.38 5.93
C ASP A 631 -15.06 -14.35 7.12
N TYR A 632 -15.77 -14.06 8.22
CA TYR A 632 -15.57 -14.74 9.50
C TYR A 632 -15.92 -16.24 9.45
N ASP A 633 -17.09 -16.55 8.88
CA ASP A 633 -17.65 -17.90 8.81
C ASP A 633 -17.14 -18.72 7.61
N ASP A 634 -16.52 -18.07 6.62
CA ASP A 634 -15.89 -18.78 5.50
C ASP A 634 -14.56 -19.39 5.97
N GLY A 635 -14.57 -20.67 6.31
CA GLY A 635 -13.36 -21.43 6.63
C GLY A 635 -12.41 -21.62 5.44
N SER A 636 -12.92 -21.54 4.20
CA SER A 636 -12.28 -22.03 2.98
C SER A 636 -11.59 -20.96 2.13
N GLY A 637 -12.07 -19.71 2.16
CA GLY A 637 -11.54 -18.63 1.33
C GLY A 637 -10.10 -18.25 1.65
N SER A 638 -9.47 -17.56 0.69
CA SER A 638 -8.14 -16.96 0.84
C SER A 638 -8.21 -15.55 1.42
N PHE A 639 -7.25 -15.21 2.28
CA PHE A 639 -7.10 -13.87 2.84
C PHE A 639 -6.76 -12.84 1.74
N GLN A 640 -7.51 -11.74 1.70
CA GLN A 640 -7.37 -10.67 0.72
C GLN A 640 -6.68 -9.45 1.33
N ASN A 641 -5.69 -8.87 0.65
CA ASN A 641 -5.04 -7.64 1.10
C ASN A 641 -6.02 -6.46 0.98
N VAL A 642 -6.14 -5.67 2.05
CA VAL A 642 -7.06 -4.52 2.13
C VAL A 642 -6.40 -3.22 2.59
N GLY A 643 -5.15 -3.27 3.06
CA GLY A 643 -4.40 -2.06 3.39
C GLY A 643 -2.94 -2.34 3.71
N ASN A 644 -2.08 -1.37 3.39
CA ASN A 644 -0.63 -1.44 3.57
C ASN A 644 -0.17 -0.12 4.19
N PHE A 645 0.05 -0.12 5.49
CA PHE A 645 0.32 1.09 6.27
C PHE A 645 1.82 1.23 6.51
N LEU A 646 2.36 2.42 6.24
CA LEU A 646 3.73 2.78 6.59
C LEU A 646 3.72 3.31 8.03
N LEU A 647 4.42 2.65 8.94
CA LEU A 647 4.62 3.12 10.32
C LEU A 647 6.04 3.68 10.45
N ARG A 648 6.24 4.72 11.27
CA ARG A 648 7.54 5.32 11.51
C ARG A 648 7.82 5.44 13.01
N CYS A 649 8.77 4.66 13.53
CA CYS A 649 9.21 4.74 14.91
C CYS A 649 10.42 5.67 15.03
N ARG A 650 10.26 6.82 15.71
CA ARG A 650 11.35 7.79 15.95
C ARG A 650 12.15 7.54 17.23
N GLY A 651 11.51 6.93 18.24
CA GLY A 651 12.08 6.67 19.57
C GLY A 651 13.13 5.54 19.57
N LEU A 652 13.57 5.14 20.77
CA LEU A 652 14.53 4.05 20.96
C LEU A 652 13.94 2.65 20.68
N GLY A 653 12.61 2.55 20.55
CA GLY A 653 11.89 1.30 20.30
C GLY A 653 11.49 0.54 21.57
N VAL A 654 10.58 -0.41 21.41
CA VAL A 654 10.11 -1.29 22.48
C VAL A 654 11.21 -2.28 22.89
N ASN A 655 11.51 -2.38 24.19
CA ASN A 655 12.44 -3.37 24.72
C ASN A 655 12.01 -4.79 24.31
N GLN A 656 12.92 -5.58 23.74
CA GLN A 656 12.63 -6.94 23.23
C GLN A 656 12.06 -7.90 24.31
N ASN A 657 12.34 -7.65 25.60
CA ASN A 657 11.77 -8.41 26.72
C ASN A 657 10.31 -8.05 27.05
N MET A 658 9.77 -6.99 26.42
CA MET A 658 8.39 -6.50 26.57
C MET A 658 7.51 -6.77 25.33
N LEU A 659 8.02 -7.54 24.36
CA LEU A 659 7.24 -8.04 23.23
C LEU A 659 6.14 -9.01 23.68
N TYR A 660 5.14 -9.21 22.82
CA TYR A 660 4.03 -10.12 23.12
C TYR A 660 4.49 -11.60 23.17
N PRO A 661 3.76 -12.46 23.90
CA PRO A 661 4.04 -13.89 23.95
C PRO A 661 3.88 -14.56 22.58
N SER A 662 4.75 -15.52 22.26
CA SER A 662 4.75 -16.24 20.98
C SER A 662 3.59 -17.23 20.80
N ASP A 663 2.91 -17.61 21.89
CA ASP A 663 1.74 -18.50 21.93
C ASP A 663 0.39 -17.76 21.83
N LEU A 664 0.41 -16.46 21.54
CA LEU A 664 -0.76 -15.59 21.49
C LEU A 664 -1.66 -15.92 20.28
N SER A 665 -2.95 -16.19 20.55
CA SER A 665 -3.93 -16.47 19.50
C SER A 665 -4.42 -15.18 18.80
N PRO A 666 -4.98 -15.25 17.57
CA PRO A 666 -5.58 -14.10 16.89
C PRO A 666 -6.90 -13.61 17.53
N TRP A 667 -7.17 -14.02 18.77
CA TRP A 667 -8.39 -13.79 19.53
C TRP A 667 -8.08 -13.02 20.82
N CYS A 668 -7.31 -11.93 20.70
CA CYS A 668 -6.95 -11.12 21.87
C CYS A 668 -8.14 -10.26 22.34
N GLY A 669 -8.39 -10.20 23.64
CA GLY A 669 -9.53 -9.49 24.23
C GLY A 669 -10.90 -10.11 23.89
N PRO A 670 -11.99 -9.56 24.45
CA PRO A 670 -13.33 -10.04 24.17
C PRO A 670 -13.78 -9.66 22.75
N GLY A 671 -14.56 -10.52 22.11
CA GLY A 671 -14.94 -10.39 20.70
C GLY A 671 -15.96 -11.43 20.27
N MET A 672 -15.99 -11.76 18.97
CA MET A 672 -17.01 -12.68 18.39
C MET A 672 -17.13 -14.00 19.16
N ARG A 673 -16.00 -14.63 19.50
CA ARG A 673 -15.96 -15.97 20.12
C ARG A 673 -16.44 -15.99 21.56
N THR A 674 -16.21 -14.93 22.34
CA THR A 674 -16.75 -14.83 23.71
C THR A 674 -18.24 -14.52 23.70
N GLN A 675 -18.70 -13.69 22.76
CA GLN A 675 -20.13 -13.41 22.56
C GLN A 675 -20.91 -14.67 22.14
N ALA A 676 -20.39 -15.46 21.20
CA ALA A 676 -21.03 -16.68 20.70
C ALA A 676 -21.31 -17.75 21.77
N VAL A 677 -20.50 -17.83 22.83
CA VAL A 677 -20.73 -18.75 23.98
C VAL A 677 -21.56 -18.13 25.11
N GLY A 678 -22.00 -16.87 24.97
CA GLY A 678 -22.86 -16.17 25.92
C GLY A 678 -22.13 -15.37 27.02
N LEU A 679 -20.85 -15.02 26.81
CA LEU A 679 -20.12 -14.10 27.70
C LEU A 679 -20.32 -12.63 27.30
N SER A 680 -20.56 -11.78 28.29
CA SER A 680 -20.84 -10.35 28.09
C SER A 680 -20.30 -9.49 29.26
N HIS A 681 -20.44 -8.17 29.19
CA HIS A 681 -20.14 -7.24 30.30
C HIS A 681 -18.72 -7.40 30.89
N PHE A 682 -17.71 -7.53 30.02
CA PHE A 682 -16.30 -7.60 30.42
C PHE A 682 -15.81 -6.28 31.02
N SER A 683 -15.15 -6.32 32.18
CA SER A 683 -14.54 -5.13 32.81
C SER A 683 -13.32 -4.60 32.07
N HIS A 684 -12.73 -5.41 31.18
CA HIS A 684 -11.60 -5.04 30.33
C HIS A 684 -11.94 -5.43 28.88
N THR A 685 -12.18 -4.43 28.03
CA THR A 685 -12.69 -4.61 26.66
C THR A 685 -11.61 -4.59 25.57
N GLY A 686 -10.36 -4.29 25.93
CA GLY A 686 -9.19 -4.34 25.04
C GLY A 686 -8.36 -5.61 25.24
N ALA A 687 -7.51 -5.91 24.27
CA ALA A 687 -6.53 -7.01 24.32
C ALA A 687 -5.46 -6.85 25.41
N LEU A 688 -5.02 -5.62 25.66
CA LEU A 688 -3.92 -5.29 26.56
C LEU A 688 -4.45 -4.84 27.94
N VAL A 689 -3.83 -5.32 29.01
CA VAL A 689 -4.13 -4.91 30.40
C VAL A 689 -2.81 -4.58 31.11
N ASN A 690 -2.72 -3.38 31.69
CA ASN A 690 -1.55 -2.94 32.44
C ASN A 690 -1.76 -3.17 33.95
N LEU A 691 -0.77 -3.77 34.63
CA LEU A 691 -0.80 -4.18 36.04
C LEU A 691 0.22 -3.37 36.88
N PRO A 692 -0.02 -2.08 37.16
CA PRO A 692 0.93 -1.24 37.92
C PRO A 692 1.16 -1.71 39.37
N GLN A 693 0.26 -2.54 39.91
CA GLN A 693 0.37 -3.16 41.24
C GLN A 693 0.64 -4.68 41.17
N GLY A 694 1.05 -5.21 40.01
CA GLY A 694 1.25 -6.66 39.81
C GLY A 694 -0.04 -7.50 39.87
N ARG A 695 -1.22 -6.88 39.98
CA ARG A 695 -2.51 -7.57 40.17
C ARG A 695 -3.64 -6.94 39.36
N CYS A 696 -4.59 -7.77 38.91
CA CYS A 696 -5.83 -7.31 38.26
C CYS A 696 -7.02 -8.25 38.55
N ASN A 697 -8.23 -7.77 38.27
CA ASN A 697 -9.47 -8.54 38.33
C ASN A 697 -10.25 -8.34 37.02
N ILE A 698 -10.20 -9.33 36.12
CA ILE A 698 -11.03 -9.33 34.91
C ILE A 698 -12.36 -10.00 35.26
N THR A 699 -13.48 -9.30 35.07
CA THR A 699 -14.81 -9.81 35.43
C THR A 699 -15.75 -9.72 34.25
N PHE A 700 -16.58 -10.73 34.04
CA PHE A 700 -17.56 -10.77 32.96
C PHE A 700 -18.80 -11.56 33.38
N HIS A 701 -19.91 -11.34 32.69
CA HIS A 701 -21.17 -12.05 32.92
C HIS A 701 -21.23 -13.29 32.03
N CYS A 702 -21.71 -14.40 32.57
CA CYS A 702 -21.95 -15.64 31.87
C CYS A 702 -23.46 -15.91 31.84
N SER A 703 -24.05 -15.83 30.65
CA SER A 703 -25.50 -16.04 30.45
C SER A 703 -25.86 -17.53 30.43
N THR A 704 -24.91 -18.38 30.07
CA THR A 704 -25.09 -19.82 29.83
C THR A 704 -24.82 -20.62 31.11
N SER A 705 -25.86 -21.16 31.73
CA SER A 705 -25.75 -21.88 33.02
C SER A 705 -24.87 -23.15 32.98
N GLN A 706 -24.68 -23.73 31.79
CA GLN A 706 -23.91 -24.95 31.54
C GLN A 706 -22.44 -24.70 31.14
N LEU A 707 -22.05 -23.45 30.84
CA LEU A 707 -20.70 -23.13 30.37
C LEU A 707 -19.69 -23.21 31.51
N GLN A 708 -18.78 -24.17 31.43
CA GLN A 708 -17.60 -24.27 32.29
C GLN A 708 -16.47 -23.42 31.71
N ILE A 709 -15.71 -22.74 32.58
CA ILE A 709 -14.66 -21.81 32.16
C ILE A 709 -13.36 -22.15 32.90
N HIS A 710 -12.27 -22.16 32.16
CA HIS A 710 -10.92 -22.35 32.68
C HIS A 710 -10.04 -21.16 32.25
N ALA A 711 -9.00 -20.86 33.02
CA ALA A 711 -8.08 -19.76 32.78
C ALA A 711 -6.65 -20.19 33.06
N VAL A 712 -5.73 -19.90 32.15
CA VAL A 712 -4.33 -20.32 32.19
C VAL A 712 -3.44 -19.08 32.10
N LEU A 713 -2.45 -18.98 32.99
CA LEU A 713 -1.40 -17.96 32.94
C LEU A 713 -0.13 -18.61 32.35
N SER A 714 0.34 -18.11 31.21
CA SER A 714 1.68 -18.41 30.68
C SER A 714 2.54 -17.15 30.67
N ALA A 715 3.86 -17.35 30.76
CA ALA A 715 4.87 -16.32 30.59
C ALA A 715 6.09 -16.95 29.92
N GLU A 716 6.73 -16.21 29.04
CA GLU A 716 8.02 -16.65 28.50
C GLU A 716 9.10 -16.41 29.55
N SER A 717 9.81 -17.47 29.95
CA SER A 717 10.90 -17.34 30.91
C SER A 717 12.06 -16.55 30.30
N CYS A 718 12.43 -15.42 30.90
CA CYS A 718 13.64 -14.66 30.53
C CYS A 718 14.90 -15.48 30.85
N GLN A 719 15.28 -16.36 29.93
CA GLN A 719 16.13 -17.54 30.18
C GLN A 719 17.62 -17.25 30.43
N LYS A 720 18.00 -16.00 30.73
CA LYS A 720 19.39 -15.55 30.86
C LYS A 720 19.94 -15.43 32.29
N ASN A 721 19.09 -15.43 33.33
CA ASN A 721 19.51 -15.26 34.74
C ASN A 721 19.13 -16.45 35.64
N LYS A 722 19.46 -17.68 35.24
CA LYS A 722 19.20 -18.88 36.07
C LYS A 722 20.07 -18.99 37.34
N GLU A 723 21.07 -18.12 37.50
CA GLU A 723 22.12 -18.25 38.53
C GLU A 723 21.95 -17.30 39.74
N LYS A 724 20.88 -16.49 39.81
CA LYS A 724 20.71 -15.47 40.87
C LYS A 724 19.33 -15.40 41.54
N SER A 725 18.51 -16.45 41.48
CA SER A 725 17.25 -16.55 42.24
C SER A 725 17.09 -17.88 42.97
N ASN A 726 17.75 -18.01 44.13
CA ASN A 726 17.48 -19.08 45.10
C ASN A 726 16.17 -18.82 45.85
N GLN A 727 15.05 -18.74 45.12
CA GLN A 727 13.70 -18.69 45.67
C GLN A 727 12.83 -19.72 44.96
N ALA A 728 12.14 -20.56 45.74
CA ALA A 728 11.23 -21.57 45.23
C ALA A 728 9.94 -20.92 44.68
N GLY A 729 9.99 -20.50 43.42
CA GLY A 729 8.86 -19.88 42.73
C GLY A 729 7.68 -20.85 42.60
N PHE A 730 6.49 -20.41 43.03
CA PHE A 730 5.25 -21.16 42.83
C PHE A 730 4.89 -21.24 41.33
N PRO A 731 4.27 -22.32 40.85
CA PRO A 731 3.88 -22.44 39.45
C PRO A 731 2.79 -21.42 39.09
N LEU A 732 2.80 -20.92 37.85
CA LEU A 732 1.88 -19.85 37.39
C LEU A 732 0.38 -20.17 37.56
N SER A 733 0.00 -21.45 37.67
CA SER A 733 -1.36 -21.87 38.04
C SER A 733 -1.80 -21.39 39.42
N ARG A 734 -0.86 -21.15 40.35
CA ARG A 734 -1.10 -20.53 41.67
C ARG A 734 -1.29 -19.01 41.59
N HIS A 735 -1.03 -18.39 40.44
CA HIS A 735 -1.11 -16.94 40.24
C HIS A 735 -2.43 -16.48 39.56
N ILE A 736 -3.38 -17.41 39.39
CA ILE A 736 -4.79 -17.15 39.05
C ILE A 736 -5.69 -17.67 40.19
N LEU A 737 -6.78 -16.96 40.48
CA LEU A 737 -7.94 -17.48 41.21
C LEU A 737 -9.22 -17.20 40.42
N LEU A 738 -9.99 -18.27 40.14
CA LEU A 738 -11.32 -18.17 39.54
C LEU A 738 -12.40 -18.14 40.64
N THR A 739 -13.28 -17.14 40.56
CA THR A 739 -14.45 -17.00 41.45
C THR A 739 -15.72 -16.99 40.60
N PHE A 740 -16.64 -17.91 40.91
CA PHE A 740 -17.89 -18.09 40.17
C PHE A 740 -19.09 -17.71 41.05
N THR A 741 -19.81 -16.65 40.67
CA THR A 741 -21.14 -16.34 41.23
C THR A 741 -22.24 -16.80 40.27
N ASP A 742 -23.51 -16.54 40.59
CA ASP A 742 -24.64 -17.10 39.85
C ASP A 742 -24.70 -16.67 38.38
N SER A 743 -24.31 -15.44 38.08
CA SER A 743 -24.27 -14.85 36.72
C SER A 743 -22.94 -14.18 36.35
N LYS A 744 -22.02 -13.96 37.31
CA LYS A 744 -20.77 -13.23 37.10
C LYS A 744 -19.54 -14.07 37.49
N VAL A 745 -18.54 -14.06 36.63
CA VAL A 745 -17.23 -14.71 36.84
C VAL A 745 -16.17 -13.63 37.05
N THR A 746 -15.25 -13.88 37.96
CA THR A 746 -14.08 -13.04 38.24
C THR A 746 -12.81 -13.88 38.12
N VAL A 747 -11.90 -13.44 37.26
CA VAL A 747 -10.54 -13.94 37.12
C VAL A 747 -9.62 -12.97 37.85
N SER A 748 -9.18 -13.36 39.05
CA SER A 748 -8.18 -12.63 39.82
C SER A 748 -6.79 -13.10 39.41
N VAL A 749 -5.88 -12.19 39.08
CA VAL A 749 -4.50 -12.50 38.69
C VAL A 749 -3.54 -11.69 39.56
N CYS A 750 -2.46 -12.32 40.02
CA CYS A 750 -1.41 -11.70 40.82
C CYS A 750 -0.05 -12.24 40.35
N VAL A 751 0.69 -11.46 39.55
CA VAL A 751 1.88 -11.97 38.84
C VAL A 751 3.13 -11.99 39.74
N PRO A 752 4.02 -13.00 39.61
CA PRO A 752 5.17 -13.16 40.51
C PRO A 752 6.32 -12.18 40.27
N GLN A 753 6.41 -11.55 39.10
CA GLN A 753 7.52 -10.63 38.74
C GLN A 753 7.13 -9.63 37.64
N PRO A 754 7.90 -8.56 37.39
CA PRO A 754 7.78 -7.73 36.19
C PRO A 754 7.84 -8.56 34.89
N GLY A 755 7.18 -8.09 33.84
CA GLY A 755 7.19 -8.72 32.51
C GLY A 755 5.82 -8.80 31.84
N VAL A 756 5.76 -9.57 30.76
CA VAL A 756 4.57 -9.77 29.93
C VAL A 756 4.06 -11.21 30.06
N TYR A 757 2.78 -11.36 30.32
CA TYR A 757 2.10 -12.65 30.54
C TYR A 757 0.92 -12.79 29.58
N ARG A 758 0.62 -14.02 29.14
CA ARG A 758 -0.62 -14.36 28.45
C ARG A 758 -1.59 -14.98 29.46
N LEU A 759 -2.81 -14.44 29.52
CA LEU A 759 -3.94 -15.01 30.22
C LEU A 759 -4.92 -15.58 29.19
N GLY A 760 -4.85 -16.88 28.94
CA GLY A 760 -5.79 -17.56 28.06
C GLY A 760 -7.07 -17.95 28.79
N LEU A 761 -8.24 -17.55 28.27
CA LEU A 761 -9.55 -17.99 28.74
C LEU A 761 -10.09 -19.09 27.82
N TYR A 762 -10.59 -20.16 28.42
CA TYR A 762 -11.08 -21.35 27.72
C TYR A 762 -12.48 -21.72 28.22
N GLY A 763 -13.32 -22.26 27.34
CA GLY A 763 -14.72 -22.60 27.62
C GLY A 763 -15.05 -24.03 27.20
N ARG A 764 -15.97 -24.66 27.94
CA ARG A 764 -16.48 -26.00 27.64
C ARG A 764 -17.97 -26.08 27.96
N THR A 765 -18.76 -26.55 27.01
CA THR A 765 -20.19 -26.83 27.19
C THR A 765 -20.43 -28.33 26.98
N PRO A 766 -20.96 -29.06 27.98
CA PRO A 766 -21.30 -30.48 27.80
C PRO A 766 -22.23 -30.69 26.59
N PRO A 767 -22.05 -31.74 25.78
CA PRO A 767 -21.21 -32.93 26.00
C PRO A 767 -19.76 -32.81 25.53
N GLN A 768 -19.28 -31.63 25.10
CA GLN A 768 -17.91 -31.45 24.61
C GLN A 768 -16.89 -31.84 25.70
N GLN A 769 -15.93 -32.72 25.37
CA GLN A 769 -14.93 -33.21 26.32
C GLN A 769 -13.84 -32.17 26.62
N ASP A 770 -13.33 -31.51 25.58
CA ASP A 770 -12.21 -30.57 25.68
C ASP A 770 -12.63 -29.11 25.88
N TYR A 771 -11.69 -28.32 26.38
CA TYR A 771 -11.81 -26.88 26.55
C TYR A 771 -11.37 -26.13 25.28
N ALA A 772 -12.33 -25.50 24.59
CA ALA A 772 -12.01 -24.64 23.46
C ALA A 772 -11.44 -23.29 23.95
N PRO A 773 -10.37 -22.74 23.35
CA PRO A 773 -9.93 -21.38 23.66
C PRO A 773 -11.03 -20.39 23.29
N LEU A 774 -11.26 -19.35 24.10
CA LEU A 774 -12.25 -18.31 23.84
C LEU A 774 -11.56 -17.02 23.39
N CYS A 775 -10.66 -16.50 24.24
CA CYS A 775 -9.85 -15.30 23.99
C CYS A 775 -8.62 -15.28 24.90
N ASP A 776 -7.59 -14.55 24.50
CA ASP A 776 -6.40 -14.28 25.30
C ASP A 776 -6.34 -12.82 25.77
N TYR A 777 -5.77 -12.54 26.94
CA TYR A 777 -5.37 -11.19 27.35
C TYR A 777 -3.86 -11.11 27.50
N VAL A 778 -3.27 -9.99 27.06
CA VAL A 778 -1.86 -9.66 27.31
C VAL A 778 -1.79 -8.82 28.59
N LEU A 779 -1.17 -9.37 29.64
CA LEU A 779 -1.00 -8.69 30.93
C LEU A 779 0.43 -8.16 31.03
N ARG A 780 0.59 -6.83 31.18
CA ARG A 780 1.90 -6.16 31.30
C ARG A 780 2.11 -5.65 32.72
N SER A 781 3.12 -6.16 33.42
CA SER A 781 3.47 -5.74 34.79
C SER A 781 4.83 -5.05 34.82
N THR A 782 4.88 -3.89 35.49
CA THR A 782 6.11 -3.15 35.82
C THR A 782 6.33 -3.10 37.34
N CYS A 783 5.73 -4.03 38.09
CA CYS A 783 5.76 -4.01 39.55
C CYS A 783 6.81 -4.99 40.08
N ASP A 784 7.88 -4.46 40.69
CA ASP A 784 8.98 -5.27 41.26
C ASP A 784 8.60 -6.05 42.52
N ARG A 785 7.38 -5.84 43.04
CA ARG A 785 6.85 -6.61 44.17
C ARG A 785 6.36 -7.96 43.68
N CYS A 786 6.96 -9.04 44.20
CA CYS A 786 6.47 -10.39 43.96
C CYS A 786 5.01 -10.52 44.42
N GLY A 787 4.11 -10.88 43.49
CA GLY A 787 2.71 -11.12 43.80
C GLY A 787 2.53 -12.43 44.56
N GLU A 788 1.89 -12.36 45.73
CA GLU A 788 1.58 -13.55 46.53
C GLU A 788 0.72 -14.54 45.72
N PRO A 789 1.06 -15.85 45.74
CA PRO A 789 0.22 -16.87 45.11
C PRO A 789 -1.12 -17.00 45.83
N PHE A 790 -2.17 -17.36 45.09
CA PHE A 790 -3.44 -17.82 45.63
C PHE A 790 -3.33 -19.25 46.20
N PRO A 791 -4.35 -19.76 46.91
CA PRO A 791 -4.36 -21.15 47.39
C PRO A 791 -4.40 -22.15 46.22
N CYS A 792 -3.96 -23.39 46.45
CA CYS A 792 -4.30 -24.49 45.55
C CYS A 792 -5.82 -24.67 45.54
N VAL A 793 -6.43 -24.89 44.37
CA VAL A 793 -7.88 -25.07 44.19
C VAL A 793 -8.16 -26.45 43.62
N TYR A 794 -9.12 -27.17 44.22
CA TYR A 794 -9.49 -28.54 43.84
C TYR A 794 -10.87 -28.59 43.17
N SER A 795 -11.20 -29.71 42.52
CA SER A 795 -12.42 -29.88 41.71
C SER A 795 -13.74 -29.69 42.46
N ALA A 796 -13.74 -29.82 43.79
CA ALA A 796 -14.91 -29.54 44.63
C ALA A 796 -15.19 -28.03 44.80
N TRP A 797 -14.26 -27.15 44.42
CA TRP A 797 -14.48 -25.70 44.39
C TRP A 797 -15.19 -25.27 43.11
N GLY A 798 -16.51 -25.13 43.19
CA GLY A 798 -17.37 -24.89 42.02
C GLY A 798 -18.17 -23.57 42.04
N LYS A 799 -19.28 -23.57 41.31
CA LYS A 799 -20.19 -22.41 41.19
C LYS A 799 -20.79 -22.03 42.55
N GLY A 800 -20.77 -20.73 42.85
CA GLY A 800 -21.25 -20.19 44.12
C GLY A 800 -20.27 -20.32 45.28
N CYS A 801 -19.03 -20.77 45.04
CA CYS A 801 -17.94 -20.74 46.01
C CYS A 801 -17.12 -19.44 45.89
N VAL A 802 -16.89 -18.76 47.02
CA VAL A 802 -16.19 -17.47 47.08
C VAL A 802 -15.28 -17.41 48.30
N LEU A 803 -13.98 -17.22 48.09
CA LEU A 803 -13.00 -17.01 49.14
C LEU A 803 -12.91 -15.52 49.46
N LEU A 804 -13.22 -15.14 50.70
CA LEU A 804 -13.11 -13.76 51.18
C LEU A 804 -11.76 -13.56 51.87
N GLU A 805 -11.45 -14.40 52.86
CA GLU A 805 -10.19 -14.41 53.63
C GLU A 805 -9.77 -15.86 53.97
N PRO A 806 -8.46 -16.16 54.07
CA PRO A 806 -7.34 -15.35 53.57
C PRO A 806 -7.28 -15.43 52.03
N ARG A 807 -6.75 -14.41 51.35
CA ARG A 807 -6.61 -14.42 49.88
C ARG A 807 -5.26 -14.93 49.39
N GLY A 808 -4.19 -14.74 50.16
CA GLY A 808 -2.92 -15.41 49.93
C GLY A 808 -3.05 -16.91 50.22
N GLY A 809 -2.46 -17.72 49.36
CA GLY A 809 -2.28 -19.16 49.53
C GLY A 809 -1.04 -19.55 50.32
N VAL A 810 -0.27 -18.57 50.79
CA VAL A 810 0.89 -18.73 51.67
C VAL A 810 0.59 -18.01 52.98
N LEU A 811 0.80 -18.70 54.10
CA LEU A 811 0.43 -18.24 55.44
C LEU A 811 1.66 -18.24 56.36
N ALA A 812 1.65 -17.38 57.38
CA ALA A 812 2.73 -17.32 58.37
C ALA A 812 2.60 -18.50 59.37
N PRO A 813 3.71 -19.14 59.76
CA PRO A 813 3.71 -20.16 60.82
C PRO A 813 3.32 -19.55 62.17
N GLN A 814 2.94 -20.40 63.12
CA GLN A 814 2.60 -20.01 64.50
C GLN A 814 1.61 -18.83 64.62
N SER A 815 0.64 -18.72 63.71
CA SER A 815 -0.28 -17.58 63.61
C SER A 815 -1.77 -17.97 63.61
N TRP A 816 -2.65 -17.06 64.03
CA TRP A 816 -4.10 -17.25 63.99
C TRP A 816 -4.70 -16.63 62.73
N VAL A 817 -4.99 -17.45 61.72
CA VAL A 817 -5.52 -17.01 60.43
C VAL A 817 -7.05 -17.05 60.43
N CYS A 818 -7.67 -15.97 59.93
CA CYS A 818 -9.12 -15.90 59.76
C CYS A 818 -9.53 -16.52 58.42
N PHE A 819 -10.41 -17.52 58.47
CA PHE A 819 -11.01 -18.14 57.30
C PHE A 819 -12.44 -17.67 57.17
N ARG A 820 -12.76 -17.06 56.02
CA ARG A 820 -14.08 -16.53 55.67
C ARG A 820 -14.41 -16.94 54.25
N VAL A 821 -15.37 -17.84 54.10
CA VAL A 821 -15.64 -18.51 52.82
C VAL A 821 -17.13 -18.74 52.61
N ARG A 822 -17.63 -18.45 51.41
CA ARG A 822 -18.93 -18.90 50.95
C ARG A 822 -18.73 -20.21 50.19
N VAL A 823 -19.41 -21.27 50.61
CA VAL A 823 -19.43 -22.56 49.91
C VAL A 823 -20.90 -22.89 49.67
N SER A 824 -21.28 -23.10 48.42
CA SER A 824 -22.68 -23.43 48.08
C SER A 824 -22.94 -24.92 48.31
N SER A 825 -24.13 -25.23 48.81
CA SER A 825 -24.59 -26.60 49.11
C SER A 825 -23.75 -27.42 50.11
N ALA A 826 -22.89 -26.78 50.90
CA ALA A 826 -22.17 -27.43 52.00
C ALA A 826 -22.99 -27.43 53.31
N CYS A 827 -23.11 -28.58 53.96
CA CYS A 827 -23.70 -28.73 55.29
C CYS A 827 -22.68 -28.47 56.40
N ARG A 828 -21.39 -28.70 56.14
CA ARG A 828 -20.27 -28.48 57.06
C ARG A 828 -19.04 -28.01 56.28
N VAL A 829 -18.31 -27.04 56.83
CA VAL A 829 -17.00 -26.59 56.33
C VAL A 829 -15.99 -26.62 57.47
N SER A 830 -14.86 -27.31 57.27
CA SER A 830 -13.80 -27.46 58.27
C SER A 830 -12.45 -27.04 57.70
N VAL A 831 -11.65 -26.34 58.50
CA VAL A 831 -10.23 -26.12 58.25
C VAL A 831 -9.45 -27.21 58.99
N LEU A 832 -8.69 -28.00 58.24
CA LEU A 832 -7.69 -28.93 58.77
C LEU A 832 -6.37 -28.17 58.85
N ALA A 833 -6.08 -27.63 60.03
CA ALA A 833 -4.77 -27.10 60.38
C ALA A 833 -4.08 -28.05 61.38
N GLU A 834 -3.25 -27.55 62.31
CA GLU A 834 -2.71 -28.35 63.43
C GLU A 834 -3.84 -29.03 64.23
N GLN A 835 -4.98 -28.36 64.32
CA GLN A 835 -6.25 -28.91 64.81
C GLN A 835 -7.34 -28.74 63.75
N ARG A 836 -8.34 -29.64 63.75
CA ARG A 836 -9.56 -29.49 62.94
C ARG A 836 -10.46 -28.44 63.57
N VAL A 837 -10.68 -27.33 62.86
CA VAL A 837 -11.63 -26.28 63.25
C VAL A 837 -12.84 -26.31 62.32
N ASP A 838 -14.03 -26.56 62.86
CA ASP A 838 -15.29 -26.36 62.14
C ASP A 838 -15.65 -24.87 62.10
N LEU A 839 -15.90 -24.34 60.90
CA LEU A 839 -16.32 -22.95 60.70
C LEU A 839 -17.80 -22.80 61.07
N LYS A 840 -18.22 -21.58 61.45
CA LYS A 840 -19.62 -21.28 61.78
C LYS A 840 -20.25 -20.44 60.67
N MET A 841 -21.40 -20.87 60.15
CA MET A 841 -22.13 -20.09 59.14
C MET A 841 -22.81 -18.87 59.80
N ASN A 842 -22.54 -17.68 59.26
CA ASN A 842 -23.14 -16.42 59.69
C ASN A 842 -24.47 -16.12 58.97
N LYS A 843 -25.15 -15.03 59.38
CA LYS A 843 -26.43 -14.57 58.81
C LYS A 843 -26.38 -14.29 57.30
N SER A 844 -25.20 -14.04 56.73
CA SER A 844 -24.97 -13.74 55.31
C SER A 844 -24.61 -14.99 54.47
N ARG A 845 -24.74 -16.20 55.05
CA ARG A 845 -24.32 -17.49 54.45
C ARG A 845 -22.82 -17.55 54.12
N VAL A 846 -21.99 -16.95 54.97
CA VAL A 846 -20.52 -17.09 54.95
C VAL A 846 -20.11 -17.95 56.13
N TRP A 847 -19.26 -18.95 55.89
CA TRP A 847 -18.61 -19.76 56.91
C TRP A 847 -17.39 -19.00 57.44
N GLU A 848 -17.37 -18.71 58.73
CA GLU A 848 -16.35 -17.88 59.38
C GLU A 848 -15.76 -18.58 60.60
N GLY A 849 -14.45 -18.39 60.80
CA GLY A 849 -13.72 -18.93 61.94
C GLY A 849 -12.24 -18.54 61.92
N LYS A 850 -11.49 -18.98 62.93
CA LYS A 850 -10.03 -18.82 63.00
C LYS A 850 -9.38 -20.18 63.23
N ALA A 851 -8.32 -20.48 62.50
CA ALA A 851 -7.49 -21.65 62.71
C ALA A 851 -6.05 -21.21 63.02
N PHE A 852 -5.39 -21.96 63.91
CA PHE A 852 -3.98 -21.75 64.21
C PHE A 852 -3.12 -22.53 63.22
N THR A 853 -2.08 -21.90 62.67
CA THR A 853 -1.27 -22.52 61.61
C THR A 853 -0.24 -23.51 62.15
N GLY A 854 0.23 -23.35 63.39
CA GLY A 854 1.29 -24.19 63.97
C GLY A 854 2.55 -24.26 63.09
N ASP A 855 3.18 -25.45 63.08
CA ASP A 855 4.35 -25.81 62.25
C ASP A 855 4.02 -26.80 61.12
N ILE A 856 2.73 -26.97 60.77
CA ILE A 856 2.32 -27.87 59.69
C ILE A 856 2.53 -27.24 58.31
N ALA A 857 3.14 -27.98 57.37
CA ALA A 857 3.50 -27.44 56.05
C ALA A 857 2.29 -26.99 55.18
N GLN A 858 1.11 -27.61 55.34
CA GLN A 858 -0.08 -27.26 54.56
C GLN A 858 -1.39 -27.36 55.36
N ILE A 859 -2.21 -26.33 55.25
CA ILE A 859 -3.58 -26.24 55.81
C ILE A 859 -4.58 -26.58 54.70
N LYS A 860 -5.59 -27.40 55.01
CA LYS A 860 -6.61 -27.84 54.03
C LYS A 860 -7.99 -27.33 54.39
N LEU A 861 -8.61 -26.54 53.52
CA LEU A 861 -10.01 -26.18 53.62
C LEU A 861 -10.86 -27.30 53.00
N THR A 862 -11.85 -27.78 53.75
CA THR A 862 -12.65 -28.96 53.39
C THR A 862 -14.14 -28.70 53.62
N ALA A 863 -15.01 -29.36 52.85
CA ALA A 863 -16.45 -29.28 53.01
C ALA A 863 -17.16 -30.61 52.73
N ALA A 864 -18.31 -30.83 53.39
CA ALA A 864 -19.20 -31.94 53.10
C ALA A 864 -20.57 -31.43 52.61
N THR A 865 -21.11 -32.07 51.58
CA THR A 865 -22.41 -31.77 50.95
C THR A 865 -23.55 -32.66 51.46
N SER A 866 -23.25 -33.59 52.36
CA SER A 866 -24.16 -34.56 52.99
C SER A 866 -23.64 -34.91 54.39
N ASP A 867 -24.46 -35.54 55.23
CA ASP A 867 -24.09 -35.92 56.61
C ASP A 867 -23.12 -37.13 56.70
N THR A 868 -22.54 -37.54 55.58
CA THR A 868 -21.45 -38.53 55.51
C THR A 868 -20.14 -37.95 56.05
N SER A 869 -19.22 -38.82 56.47
CA SER A 869 -17.90 -38.44 57.00
C SER A 869 -16.96 -37.80 55.97
N ASP A 870 -17.27 -37.94 54.68
CA ASP A 870 -16.35 -37.69 53.57
C ASP A 870 -16.29 -36.21 53.22
N MET A 871 -15.34 -35.52 53.85
CA MET A 871 -15.04 -34.11 53.62
C MET A 871 -14.20 -33.96 52.35
N ALA A 872 -14.76 -33.38 51.29
CA ALA A 872 -14.02 -33.05 50.08
C ALA A 872 -13.04 -31.89 50.35
N VAL A 873 -11.80 -31.99 49.84
CA VAL A 873 -10.84 -30.88 49.87
C VAL A 873 -11.27 -29.83 48.83
N LEU A 874 -11.46 -28.59 49.30
CA LEU A 874 -11.77 -27.43 48.45
C LEU A 874 -10.49 -26.72 48.00
N MET A 875 -9.62 -26.43 48.97
CA MET A 875 -8.41 -25.64 48.79
C MET A 875 -7.30 -26.09 49.74
N THR A 876 -6.04 -25.88 49.37
CA THR A 876 -4.91 -25.96 50.32
C THR A 876 -4.06 -24.70 50.29
N PHE A 877 -3.53 -24.36 51.47
CA PHE A 877 -2.73 -23.18 51.75
C PHE A 877 -1.39 -23.69 52.32
N ASP A 878 -0.27 -23.17 51.83
CA ASP A 878 1.05 -23.51 52.32
C ASP A 878 1.41 -22.63 53.53
N VAL A 879 2.19 -23.17 54.46
CA VAL A 879 2.73 -22.42 55.60
C VAL A 879 4.23 -22.25 55.39
N LEU A 880 4.77 -21.06 55.63
CA LEU A 880 6.21 -20.82 55.51
C LEU A 880 6.99 -21.56 56.61
N ASN A 881 7.90 -22.46 56.24
CA ASN A 881 8.83 -23.08 57.19
C ASN A 881 9.69 -22.01 57.89
N LEU A 882 9.84 -22.11 59.21
CA LEU A 882 10.64 -21.17 60.01
C LEU A 882 12.11 -21.08 59.55
N GLU A 883 12.68 -22.16 59.02
CA GLU A 883 14.05 -22.20 58.48
C GLU A 883 14.27 -21.26 57.28
N SER A 884 13.21 -20.84 56.57
CA SER A 884 13.31 -19.93 55.42
C SER A 884 13.48 -18.44 55.77
N ARG A 885 13.91 -18.13 57.00
CA ARG A 885 14.08 -16.77 57.55
C ARG A 885 15.45 -16.50 58.21
N LEU A 886 16.38 -17.46 58.14
CA LEU A 886 17.76 -17.33 58.64
C LEU A 886 18.76 -17.22 57.47
#